data_AF-A0A8H8IQM4-F1
#
_entry.id   AF-A0A8H8IQM4-F1
#
_cell.length_a   1.000
_cell.length_b   1.000
_cell.length_c   1.000
_cell.angle_alpha   90.00
_cell.angle_beta   90.00
_cell.angle_gamma   90.00
#
_symmetry.space_group_name_H-M   'P 1'
#
loop_
_entity.id
_entity.type
_entity.pdbx_description
1 polymer ?
#
loop_
_entity_poly.entity_id
_entity_poly.type
_entity_poly.pdbx_seq_one_letter_code
_entity_poly.pdbx_strand_id
1 'polypeptide(L)'
;MVRAKMGTPRSSGRNELSYQPSDLCFVIWTQVSRGFHVELHQDVAFSLPANCMPYFFDCDFAHGQRHPKHKDLAAWAWGVEYSITPTHTDKVALIKPLPTPPPSPTSSDECEASPWKTRSVILYVGRILLFLVEAFSVLLGMLPDPVLQPLFVFVGDGPAKTSLEDKCRRNGVPAIFMGHQSGEGLAECYASADIFAFPSYTETFGQVVLEALASGLPVIGLDADGTRDLVQHERTGLLLQYRQNRMDTTEDSWELQFKPESSRFQILVRQYATLLRRLVTNSTLRGVMAERAARSAPVGYHEIFTHPAFPSYQLRAKRTIEFCDPTVNVYTGYLGVNFGARHLFFYFFESRNNPDSDPVVMWLNGGPGCSSATGLFAELGPCRIREPPGVGGTEWNPHSWNDQANLLFLDQYGQIVETTEEAAKDVHTFVTIFLETFDRLKGRDFHLASESYGGRYIPVFAAEILDRNQRAHLSGFTPVNLKSVMIGNGVTEFKTMYESYYKIQCRNISMAPVQGISRCISMEKQLRRCLGLFQTECIDRLDRVGCGLAASYCDSNIYNSFFTTGRNPYDMSKPCSPEKAANFKCYTFKEHIAEFLDRPETRRVLGVDPSIGNFTGCSEQVSDGFYNQLDLFHPTQDYIIGLLERGVRVLVYAGTYDYVCNWLGNYNWVTELDWTGKEQFRASDFRDWFVDGGLVGSVKSGGGLTFATVDAAGHMVPYDKPKESLVMVNRWLSGLDL
;
A
#
# COMPACT_ATOMS: atom_id res chain seq x y z
N MET A 1 13.02 47.13 16.66
CA MET A 1 11.70 46.91 16.03
C MET A 1 11.93 46.55 14.58
N VAL A 2 11.38 45.43 14.11
CA VAL A 2 11.41 45.03 12.69
C VAL A 2 10.07 45.38 12.07
N ARG A 3 10.05 45.85 10.81
CA ARG A 3 8.82 46.13 10.06
C ARG A 3 8.63 45.07 8.97
N ALA A 4 7.60 44.25 9.09
CA ALA A 4 7.16 43.37 8.02
C ALA A 4 6.12 44.08 7.13
N LYS A 5 6.20 43.89 5.81
CA LYS A 5 5.10 44.21 4.88
C LYS A 5 4.38 42.91 4.53
N MET A 6 3.07 42.87 4.72
CA MET A 6 2.22 41.82 4.15
C MET A 6 1.61 42.33 2.85
N GLY A 7 1.51 41.46 1.85
CA GLY A 7 0.93 41.81 0.56
C GLY A 7 0.30 40.60 -0.13
N THR A 8 -1.00 40.70 -0.39
CA THR A 8 -1.73 39.82 -1.33
C THR A 8 -2.51 40.69 -2.31
N PRO A 9 -2.77 40.22 -3.55
CA PRO A 9 -3.50 41.00 -4.53
C PRO A 9 -4.99 41.09 -4.19
N ARG A 10 -5.50 42.34 -4.11
CA ARG A 10 -6.93 42.72 -4.05
C ARG A 10 -7.73 42.36 -2.78
N SER A 11 -7.45 43.07 -1.67
CA SER A 11 -8.49 43.89 -1.00
C SER A 11 -7.86 44.95 -0.10
N SER A 12 -8.61 45.97 0.30
CA SER A 12 -8.08 47.19 0.91
C SER A 12 -8.19 47.21 2.45
N GLY A 13 -7.07 46.95 3.13
CA GLY A 13 -6.91 47.21 4.56
C GLY A 13 -5.43 47.17 4.95
N ARG A 14 -4.92 48.22 5.63
CA ARG A 14 -3.55 48.26 6.16
C ARG A 14 -3.60 48.32 7.69
N ASN A 15 -3.10 47.30 8.36
CA ASN A 15 -2.77 47.33 9.78
C ASN A 15 -1.27 47.12 9.94
N GLU A 16 -0.59 48.02 10.63
CA GLU A 16 0.80 47.83 11.07
C GLU A 16 0.80 47.24 12.49
N LEU A 17 1.58 46.17 12.71
CA LEU A 17 1.77 45.54 14.02
C LEU A 17 3.27 45.37 14.30
N SER A 18 3.65 45.45 15.56
CA SER A 18 5.03 45.35 16.04
C SER A 18 5.19 44.24 17.07
N TYR A 19 6.24 43.44 16.94
CA TYR A 19 6.50 42.23 17.75
C TYR A 19 7.87 42.26 18.43
N GLN A 20 8.04 41.48 19.50
CA GLN A 20 9.34 41.23 20.11
C GLN A 20 10.15 40.20 19.29
N PRO A 21 11.50 40.17 19.41
CA PRO A 21 12.33 39.24 18.64
C PRO A 21 12.03 37.75 18.89
N SER A 22 11.55 37.39 20.08
CA SER A 22 11.09 36.04 20.43
C SER A 22 9.95 35.55 19.55
N ASP A 23 8.98 36.42 19.31
CA ASP A 23 7.68 36.06 18.75
C ASP A 23 7.76 35.87 17.23
N LEU A 24 8.75 36.54 16.62
CA LEU A 24 9.00 36.52 15.17
C LEU A 24 9.27 35.10 14.65
N CYS A 25 9.99 34.27 15.41
CA CYS A 25 10.27 32.88 15.04
C CYS A 25 8.98 32.04 14.99
N PHE A 26 8.09 32.23 15.97
CA PHE A 26 6.80 31.52 16.04
C PHE A 26 5.87 31.95 14.89
N VAL A 27 5.83 33.25 14.57
CA VAL A 27 5.05 33.78 13.44
C VAL A 27 5.56 33.23 12.10
N ILE A 28 6.86 33.22 11.86
CA ILE A 28 7.46 32.67 10.62
C ILE A 28 7.14 31.18 10.48
N TRP A 29 7.38 30.38 11.53
CA TRP A 29 7.09 28.94 11.54
C TRP A 29 5.61 28.64 11.27
N THR A 30 4.69 29.42 11.87
CA THR A 30 3.24 29.24 11.70
C THR A 30 2.73 29.62 10.30
N GLN A 31 3.44 30.47 9.55
CA GLN A 31 3.08 30.83 8.18
C GLN A 31 3.67 29.86 7.14
N VAL A 32 4.92 29.43 7.31
CA VAL A 32 5.57 28.44 6.44
C VAL A 32 4.86 27.08 6.53
N SER A 33 4.49 26.64 7.75
CA SER A 33 3.69 25.42 7.96
C SER A 33 2.24 25.51 7.44
N ARG A 34 1.81 26.68 6.94
CA ARG A 34 0.54 26.91 6.25
C ARG A 34 0.69 27.24 4.76
N GLY A 35 1.89 27.08 4.20
CA GLY A 35 2.16 27.23 2.76
C GLY A 35 2.34 28.67 2.27
N PHE A 36 2.52 29.66 3.16
CA PHE A 36 2.74 31.05 2.76
C PHE A 36 4.24 31.37 2.61
N HIS A 37 4.61 32.02 1.50
CA HIS A 37 5.95 32.60 1.33
C HIS A 37 6.14 33.82 2.23
N VAL A 38 7.36 33.96 2.79
CA VAL A 38 7.76 35.09 3.64
C VAL A 38 9.11 35.62 3.16
N GLU A 39 9.15 36.87 2.71
CA GLU A 39 10.40 37.57 2.38
C GLU A 39 10.89 38.40 3.59
N LEU A 40 12.20 38.39 3.81
CA LEU A 40 12.87 39.22 4.83
C LEU A 40 13.98 40.05 4.15
N HIS A 41 13.77 41.36 4.04
CA HIS A 41 14.82 42.26 3.55
C HIS A 41 15.90 42.45 4.62
N GLN A 42 17.16 42.26 4.23
CA GLN A 42 18.31 42.54 5.07
C GLN A 42 18.58 44.04 5.13
N ASP A 43 18.34 44.64 6.30
CA ASP A 43 19.09 45.78 6.81
C ASP A 43 18.98 45.81 8.35
N VAL A 44 20.05 46.23 9.03
CA VAL A 44 20.31 46.08 10.48
C VAL A 44 20.67 44.65 10.92
N ALA A 45 21.89 44.48 11.43
CA ALA A 45 22.39 43.21 11.95
C ALA A 45 21.80 42.85 13.32
N PHE A 46 21.50 41.55 13.52
CA PHE A 46 21.14 40.97 14.82
C PHE A 46 21.78 39.60 15.01
N SER A 47 22.29 39.34 16.20
CA SER A 47 22.69 38.00 16.65
C SER A 47 21.46 37.22 17.14
N LEU A 48 21.19 36.07 16.53
CA LEU A 48 20.18 35.13 17.04
C LEU A 48 20.73 34.34 18.26
N PRO A 49 19.91 34.04 19.28
CA PRO A 49 20.26 33.08 20.32
C PRO A 49 20.49 31.68 19.74
N ALA A 50 21.39 30.90 20.35
CA ALA A 50 21.90 29.62 19.82
C ALA A 50 20.86 28.47 19.71
N ASN A 51 19.59 28.69 20.02
CA ASN A 51 18.54 27.66 20.09
C ASN A 51 17.81 27.41 18.75
N CYS A 52 18.33 27.91 17.63
CA CYS A 52 17.65 27.86 16.31
C CYS A 52 18.26 26.88 15.28
N MET A 53 19.32 26.13 15.63
CA MET A 53 19.74 24.93 14.90
C MET A 53 19.38 23.71 15.76
N PRO A 54 18.43 22.85 15.31
CA PRO A 54 18.80 21.88 14.28
C PRO A 54 17.62 21.45 13.35
N TYR A 55 17.30 22.23 12.31
CA TYR A 55 16.25 21.87 11.33
C TYR A 55 16.51 22.34 9.88
N PHE A 56 17.75 22.67 9.51
CA PHE A 56 18.09 23.22 8.17
C PHE A 56 19.32 22.57 7.54
N PHE A 57 19.19 21.28 7.22
CA PHE A 57 19.92 20.51 6.20
C PHE A 57 18.97 19.33 5.83
N ASP A 58 18.65 19.01 4.58
CA ASP A 58 19.10 19.53 3.28
C ASP A 58 17.94 20.08 2.43
N CYS A 59 18.21 21.12 1.64
CA CYS A 59 17.31 21.60 0.58
C CYS A 59 18.12 22.44 -0.42
N ASP A 60 18.77 21.77 -1.38
CA ASP A 60 19.68 22.41 -2.33
C ASP A 60 18.90 23.17 -3.42
N PHE A 61 19.17 24.47 -3.59
CA PHE A 61 18.66 25.28 -4.70
C PHE A 61 19.81 26.03 -5.37
N ALA A 62 20.05 25.70 -6.65
CA ALA A 62 21.27 26.09 -7.33
C ALA A 62 21.23 27.51 -7.92
N HIS A 63 22.35 28.23 -7.80
CA HIS A 63 22.78 29.22 -8.79
C HIS A 63 24.31 29.29 -8.82
N GLY A 64 24.90 29.35 -10.03
CA GLY A 64 26.35 29.31 -10.23
C GLY A 64 26.93 30.60 -10.82
N GLN A 65 28.17 30.90 -10.44
CA GLN A 65 29.10 31.73 -11.22
C GLN A 65 30.47 31.04 -11.29
N ARG A 66 31.33 31.47 -12.22
CA ARG A 66 32.50 30.71 -12.69
C ARG A 66 33.83 31.45 -12.46
N HIS A 67 34.85 30.66 -12.07
CA HIS A 67 36.29 30.87 -12.35
C HIS A 67 37.02 32.01 -11.59
N PRO A 68 38.39 32.01 -11.55
CA PRO A 68 39.26 30.87 -11.22
C PRO A 68 40.54 31.23 -10.41
N LYS A 69 41.17 30.21 -9.79
CA LYS A 69 42.64 29.95 -9.64
C LYS A 69 43.07 29.50 -8.22
N HIS A 70 43.94 28.48 -8.22
CA HIS A 70 45.23 28.34 -7.50
C HIS A 70 45.52 29.23 -6.26
N LYS A 71 46.16 28.75 -5.17
CA LYS A 71 46.87 27.45 -4.98
C LYS A 71 47.27 27.18 -3.52
N ASP A 72 47.80 25.97 -3.33
CA ASP A 72 48.84 25.53 -2.35
C ASP A 72 48.51 25.32 -0.86
N LEU A 73 48.70 24.06 -0.46
CA LEU A 73 49.35 23.54 0.77
C LEU A 73 48.76 23.80 2.19
N ALA A 74 48.91 22.91 3.19
CA ALA A 74 49.00 21.43 3.27
C ALA A 74 49.20 21.01 4.74
N ALA A 75 48.25 20.28 5.36
CA ALA A 75 48.45 19.45 6.55
C ALA A 75 47.24 18.52 6.76
N TRP A 76 47.36 17.22 7.11
CA TRP A 76 48.50 16.30 7.20
C TRP A 76 48.08 14.90 6.67
N ALA A 77 49.03 13.98 6.50
CA ALA A 77 48.81 12.57 6.13
C ALA A 77 48.11 11.79 7.29
N TRP A 78 47.28 10.74 7.09
CA TRP A 78 47.55 9.41 6.48
C TRP A 78 48.82 8.75 7.05
N GLY A 79 48.89 7.48 7.48
CA GLY A 79 47.98 6.33 7.57
C GLY A 79 48.62 5.39 8.62
N VAL A 80 48.64 4.05 8.57
CA VAL A 80 48.11 2.94 7.73
C VAL A 80 48.25 1.67 8.62
N GLU A 81 48.02 0.40 8.29
CA GLU A 81 47.73 -0.37 7.06
C GLU A 81 47.01 -1.70 7.45
N TYR A 82 46.64 -2.53 6.47
CA TYR A 82 46.81 -4.00 6.59
C TYR A 82 47.01 -4.62 5.20
N SER A 83 48.06 -5.45 5.05
CA SER A 83 48.51 -6.01 3.78
C SER A 83 47.95 -7.42 3.50
N ILE A 84 47.70 -7.76 2.24
CA ILE A 84 47.35 -9.12 1.80
C ILE A 84 48.54 -9.77 1.10
N THR A 85 48.93 -10.97 1.52
CA THR A 85 49.74 -11.91 0.71
C THR A 85 49.15 -13.33 0.78
N PRO A 86 49.21 -14.16 -0.29
CA PRO A 86 48.38 -15.36 -0.39
C PRO A 86 49.14 -16.68 -0.20
N THR A 87 48.74 -17.51 0.77
CA THR A 87 49.18 -18.92 0.88
C THR A 87 48.11 -19.84 1.49
N HIS A 88 47.90 -20.99 0.84
CA HIS A 88 47.31 -22.24 1.37
C HIS A 88 45.82 -22.32 1.77
N THR A 89 45.04 -22.87 0.81
CA THR A 89 44.13 -24.04 0.95
C THR A 89 43.06 -24.11 2.05
N ASP A 90 41.80 -24.14 1.58
CA ASP A 90 40.67 -24.94 2.06
C ASP A 90 40.25 -24.90 3.54
N LYS A 91 39.20 -24.11 3.80
CA LYS A 91 37.93 -24.62 4.37
C LYS A 91 36.77 -23.64 4.17
N VAL A 92 35.61 -24.19 3.83
CA VAL A 92 34.35 -23.43 3.80
C VAL A 92 33.97 -23.06 5.22
N ALA A 93 33.90 -21.75 5.51
CA ALA A 93 33.39 -21.26 6.78
C ALA A 93 31.86 -21.34 6.79
N LEU A 94 31.32 -22.37 7.46
CA LEU A 94 29.91 -22.44 7.80
C LEU A 94 29.53 -21.19 8.61
N ILE A 95 28.66 -20.35 8.06
CA ILE A 95 27.99 -19.29 8.80
C ILE A 95 27.17 -19.99 9.89
N LYS A 96 27.56 -19.82 11.15
CA LYS A 96 26.74 -20.29 12.28
C LYS A 96 25.39 -19.56 12.24
N PRO A 97 24.27 -20.25 12.51
CA PRO A 97 23.03 -19.57 12.83
C PRO A 97 23.26 -18.56 13.96
N LEU A 98 22.55 -17.43 13.92
CA LEU A 98 22.37 -16.60 15.11
C LEU A 98 21.83 -17.50 16.24
N PRO A 99 22.29 -17.33 17.50
CA PRO A 99 21.75 -18.09 18.61
C PRO A 99 20.24 -17.88 18.68
N THR A 100 19.46 -18.96 18.62
CA THR A 100 18.08 -18.92 19.08
C THR A 100 18.07 -18.38 20.51
N PRO A 101 17.16 -17.45 20.88
CA PRO A 101 16.99 -17.06 22.27
C PRO A 101 16.89 -18.30 23.16
N PRO A 102 17.56 -18.34 24.33
CA PRO A 102 17.47 -19.49 25.21
C PRO A 102 15.98 -19.73 25.55
N PRO A 103 15.48 -20.98 25.44
CA PRO A 103 14.09 -21.26 25.80
C PRO A 103 13.87 -20.86 27.26
N SER A 104 12.71 -20.26 27.54
CA SER A 104 12.29 -19.93 28.91
C SER A 104 12.50 -21.17 29.80
N PRO A 105 13.21 -21.06 30.94
CA PRO A 105 13.78 -22.21 31.62
C PRO A 105 12.71 -23.23 31.97
N THR A 106 12.80 -24.39 31.33
CA THR A 106 11.90 -25.53 31.55
C THR A 106 11.93 -25.95 33.01
N SER A 107 10.79 -26.37 33.54
CA SER A 107 10.63 -26.66 34.98
C SER A 107 11.29 -27.97 35.40
N SER A 108 12.63 -27.99 35.40
CA SER A 108 13.49 -29.04 35.94
C SER A 108 14.86 -28.43 36.27
N ASP A 109 15.06 -28.17 37.58
CA ASP A 109 16.31 -28.34 38.34
C ASP A 109 16.59 -27.20 39.34
N GLU A 110 17.32 -27.54 40.39
CA GLU A 110 17.35 -26.81 41.66
C GLU A 110 18.29 -25.60 41.62
N CYS A 111 17.73 -24.43 41.32
CA CYS A 111 18.37 -23.13 41.59
C CYS A 111 17.62 -22.42 42.74
N GLU A 112 18.35 -22.12 43.81
CA GLU A 112 17.81 -21.57 45.06
C GLU A 112 16.94 -20.31 44.86
N ALA A 113 15.95 -20.14 45.74
CA ALA A 113 14.91 -19.12 45.62
C ALA A 113 15.45 -17.69 45.88
N SER A 114 16.08 -17.11 44.85
CA SER A 114 16.48 -15.70 44.84
C SER A 114 15.28 -14.79 45.14
N PRO A 115 15.38 -13.84 46.09
CA PRO A 115 14.23 -13.11 46.66
C PRO A 115 13.50 -12.19 45.68
N TRP A 116 14.01 -12.04 44.45
CA TRP A 116 13.40 -11.25 43.38
C TRP A 116 12.27 -11.99 42.64
N LYS A 117 12.23 -13.34 42.66
CA LYS A 117 11.27 -14.16 41.90
C LYS A 117 9.79 -14.04 42.32
N THR A 118 9.45 -13.23 43.32
CA THR A 118 8.09 -13.06 43.84
C THR A 118 7.44 -11.71 43.51
N ARG A 119 8.20 -10.73 42.97
CA ARG A 119 7.71 -9.38 42.67
C ARG A 119 7.61 -9.18 41.16
N SER A 120 6.51 -8.58 40.70
CA SER A 120 6.36 -8.27 39.27
C SER A 120 7.19 -7.03 38.89
N VAL A 121 7.91 -7.10 37.78
CA VAL A 121 8.77 -5.99 37.31
C VAL A 121 8.02 -5.13 36.29
N ILE A 122 7.91 -3.82 36.55
CA ILE A 122 7.24 -2.86 35.68
C ILE A 122 8.29 -1.95 35.06
N LEU A 123 8.48 -2.08 33.75
CA LEU A 123 9.47 -1.35 32.96
C LEU A 123 8.88 -0.06 32.36
N TYR A 124 9.68 0.99 32.35
CA TYR A 124 9.49 2.20 31.54
C TYR A 124 10.77 2.51 30.77
N VAL A 125 10.67 2.71 29.46
CA VAL A 125 11.78 3.17 28.60
C VAL A 125 11.38 4.51 27.98
N GLY A 126 12.17 5.57 28.21
CA GLY A 126 11.94 6.88 27.58
C GLY A 126 12.38 8.09 28.41
N ARG A 127 11.87 9.28 28.04
CA ARG A 127 12.08 10.53 28.79
C ARG A 127 11.17 10.56 30.02
N ILE A 128 11.75 10.32 31.19
CA ILE A 128 11.04 10.02 32.45
C ILE A 128 9.94 11.04 32.82
N LEU A 129 8.72 10.54 33.09
CA LEU A 129 7.50 11.34 33.32
C LEU A 129 7.02 11.30 34.78
N LEU A 130 6.63 12.47 35.32
CA LEU A 130 6.14 12.64 36.69
C LEU A 130 4.83 11.89 36.99
N PHE A 131 3.93 11.83 36.00
CA PHE A 131 2.64 11.12 36.09
C PHE A 131 2.81 9.65 36.52
N LEU A 132 3.83 8.98 35.98
CA LEU A 132 4.02 7.55 36.20
C LEU A 132 4.42 7.23 37.65
N VAL A 133 5.27 8.07 38.25
CA VAL A 133 5.65 7.94 39.67
C VAL A 133 4.45 8.16 40.60
N GLU A 134 3.50 9.02 40.25
CA GLU A 134 2.26 9.17 41.03
C GLU A 134 1.31 7.98 40.85
N ALA A 135 1.15 7.46 39.64
CA ALA A 135 0.36 6.24 39.42
C ALA A 135 0.94 5.04 40.17
N PHE A 136 2.27 4.93 40.25
CA PHE A 136 2.97 3.92 41.05
C PHE A 136 2.79 4.14 42.56
N SER A 137 2.88 5.39 43.03
CA SER A 137 2.63 5.73 44.45
C SER A 137 1.19 5.44 44.87
N VAL A 138 0.21 5.63 43.97
CA VAL A 138 -1.20 5.29 44.21
C VAL A 138 -1.44 3.78 44.14
N LEU A 139 -0.81 3.08 43.20
CA LEU A 139 -0.87 1.62 43.07
C LEU A 139 -0.45 0.91 44.36
N LEU A 140 0.66 1.34 44.99
CA LEU A 140 1.14 0.76 46.26
C LEU A 140 0.09 0.88 47.38
N GLY A 141 -0.68 1.96 47.42
CA GLY A 141 -1.82 2.14 48.33
C GLY A 141 -3.08 1.35 47.96
N MET A 142 -3.13 0.73 46.77
CA MET A 142 -4.25 -0.13 46.31
C MET A 142 -3.93 -1.63 46.40
N LEU A 143 -2.70 -2.01 46.75
CA LEU A 143 -2.26 -3.40 46.88
C LEU A 143 -2.47 -3.88 48.34
N PRO A 144 -3.10 -5.05 48.57
CA PRO A 144 -3.47 -5.49 49.91
C PRO A 144 -2.32 -6.15 50.69
N ASP A 145 -1.19 -6.46 50.04
CA ASP A 145 -0.11 -7.28 50.58
C ASP A 145 1.27 -6.71 50.18
N PRO A 146 2.21 -6.48 51.13
CA PRO A 146 3.59 -6.07 50.83
C PRO A 146 4.36 -7.01 49.90
N VAL A 147 4.00 -8.30 49.82
CA VAL A 147 4.64 -9.27 48.90
C VAL A 147 4.28 -8.98 47.45
N LEU A 148 3.09 -8.42 47.18
CA LEU A 148 2.63 -8.05 45.83
C LEU A 148 3.20 -6.72 45.32
N GLN A 149 4.09 -6.05 46.06
CA GLN A 149 4.69 -4.77 45.64
C GLN A 149 5.59 -4.98 44.40
N PRO A 150 5.24 -4.39 43.24
CA PRO A 150 6.05 -4.51 42.04
C PRO A 150 7.35 -3.70 42.17
N LEU A 151 8.36 -4.08 41.41
CA LEU A 151 9.62 -3.34 41.26
C LEU A 151 9.52 -2.45 40.01
N PHE A 152 9.82 -1.16 40.13
CA PHE A 152 9.77 -0.23 39.01
C PHE A 152 11.17 -0.03 38.42
N VAL A 153 11.32 -0.23 37.12
CA VAL A 153 12.60 -0.07 36.41
C VAL A 153 12.46 1.04 35.37
N PHE A 154 13.23 2.12 35.55
CA PHE A 154 13.28 3.26 34.65
C PHE A 154 14.56 3.21 33.81
N VAL A 155 14.40 3.13 32.49
CA VAL A 155 15.46 3.16 31.50
C VAL A 155 15.33 4.43 30.65
N GLY A 156 16.46 5.10 30.41
CA GLY A 156 16.52 6.46 29.88
C GLY A 156 17.05 7.45 30.90
N ASP A 157 17.18 8.70 30.48
CA ASP A 157 17.65 9.80 31.32
C ASP A 157 16.97 11.12 30.93
N GLY A 158 17.16 12.18 31.73
CA GLY A 158 16.57 13.49 31.47
C GLY A 158 16.55 14.40 32.69
N PRO A 159 16.24 15.71 32.51
CA PRO A 159 16.36 16.73 33.56
C PRO A 159 15.46 16.50 34.78
N ALA A 160 14.45 15.63 34.68
CA ALA A 160 13.58 15.26 35.79
C ALA A 160 14.16 14.19 36.74
N LYS A 161 15.21 13.45 36.33
CA LYS A 161 15.69 12.22 37.00
C LYS A 161 15.87 12.38 38.52
N THR A 162 16.69 13.33 38.97
CA THR A 162 16.95 13.55 40.40
C THR A 162 15.67 13.86 41.19
N SER A 163 14.78 14.68 40.62
CA SER A 163 13.50 15.03 41.25
C SER A 163 12.56 13.83 41.40
N LEU A 164 12.60 12.92 40.42
CA LEU A 164 11.81 11.68 40.42
C LEU A 164 12.40 10.63 41.37
N GLU A 165 13.72 10.47 41.43
CA GLU A 165 14.36 9.65 42.46
C GLU A 165 14.01 10.15 43.87
N ASP A 166 14.14 11.45 44.13
CA ASP A 166 13.77 12.07 45.41
C ASP A 166 12.28 11.89 45.73
N LYS A 167 11.40 11.84 44.72
CA LYS A 167 9.97 11.57 44.89
C LYS A 167 9.70 10.08 45.17
N CYS A 168 10.35 9.16 44.46
CA CYS A 168 10.27 7.71 44.75
C CYS A 168 10.76 7.41 46.17
N ARG A 169 11.90 7.98 46.59
CA ARG A 169 12.46 7.82 47.95
C ARG A 169 11.50 8.36 49.02
N ARG A 170 10.89 9.53 48.82
CA ARG A 170 9.90 10.11 49.76
C ARG A 170 8.58 9.33 49.82
N ASN A 171 8.13 8.79 48.70
CA ASN A 171 6.85 8.08 48.60
C ASN A 171 6.97 6.56 48.90
N GLY A 172 8.16 6.07 49.24
CA GLY A 172 8.40 4.64 49.48
C GLY A 172 8.26 3.75 48.23
N VAL A 173 8.42 4.32 47.03
CA VAL A 173 8.28 3.61 45.76
C VAL A 173 9.57 2.82 45.47
N PRO A 174 9.53 1.48 45.39
CA PRO A 174 10.72 0.66 45.08
C PRO A 174 11.07 0.80 43.60
N ALA A 175 12.00 1.70 43.29
CA ALA A 175 12.39 2.06 41.93
C ALA A 175 13.90 1.96 41.70
N ILE A 176 14.29 1.46 40.52
CA ILE A 176 15.66 1.43 40.00
C ILE A 176 15.72 2.35 38.78
N PHE A 177 16.75 3.18 38.70
CA PHE A 177 16.99 4.10 37.59
C PHE A 177 18.28 3.65 36.86
N MET A 178 18.12 2.92 35.76
CA MET A 178 19.21 2.30 35.00
C MET A 178 20.01 3.30 34.16
N GLY A 179 19.56 4.56 34.05
CA GLY A 179 20.08 5.52 33.09
C GLY A 179 19.75 5.11 31.65
N HIS A 180 20.39 5.78 30.68
CA HIS A 180 20.24 5.41 29.27
C HIS A 180 20.91 4.05 29.00
N GLN A 181 20.17 3.14 28.35
CA GLN A 181 20.63 1.81 27.92
C GLN A 181 20.39 1.66 26.42
N SER A 182 21.17 0.81 25.76
CA SER A 182 21.04 0.50 24.32
C SER A 182 21.60 -0.90 24.03
N GLY A 183 21.27 -1.45 22.86
CA GLY A 183 21.73 -2.78 22.46
C GLY A 183 21.31 -3.89 23.43
N GLU A 184 22.21 -4.82 23.73
CA GLU A 184 21.96 -5.97 24.60
C GLU A 184 21.44 -5.55 25.98
N GLY A 185 22.01 -4.52 26.62
CA GLY A 185 21.55 -4.04 27.95
C GLY A 185 20.13 -3.46 27.97
N LEU A 186 19.63 -2.95 26.83
CA LEU A 186 18.22 -2.57 26.69
C LEU A 186 17.34 -3.81 26.50
N ALA A 187 17.77 -4.78 25.68
CA ALA A 187 17.07 -6.04 25.48
C ALA A 187 16.97 -6.86 26.79
N GLU A 188 18.01 -6.89 27.62
CA GLU A 188 17.99 -7.49 28.96
C GLU A 188 16.97 -6.83 29.88
N CYS A 189 16.83 -5.50 29.84
CA CYS A 189 15.82 -4.78 30.59
C CYS A 189 14.40 -5.16 30.16
N TYR A 190 14.15 -5.32 28.84
CA TYR A 190 12.88 -5.82 28.30
C TYR A 190 12.60 -7.27 28.70
N ALA A 191 13.58 -8.18 28.53
CA ALA A 191 13.44 -9.60 28.87
C ALA A 191 13.31 -9.87 30.37
N SER A 192 13.71 -8.93 31.23
CA SER A 192 13.64 -9.01 32.69
C SER A 192 12.36 -8.39 33.29
N ALA A 193 11.38 -8.01 32.47
CA ALA A 193 10.15 -7.33 32.89
C ALA A 193 8.89 -8.24 32.84
N ASP A 194 7.86 -7.90 33.62
CA ASP A 194 6.52 -8.51 33.58
C ASP A 194 5.51 -7.67 32.79
N ILE A 195 5.68 -6.35 32.80
CA ILE A 195 4.71 -5.35 32.29
C ILE A 195 5.52 -4.17 31.73
N PHE A 196 5.12 -3.65 30.57
CA PHE A 196 5.62 -2.36 30.09
C PHE A 196 4.61 -1.25 30.37
N ALA A 197 5.05 -0.12 30.93
CA ALA A 197 4.21 1.04 31.19
C ALA A 197 4.61 2.20 30.27
N PHE A 198 3.65 2.79 29.56
CA PHE A 198 3.90 3.84 28.58
C PHE A 198 2.82 4.95 28.58
N PRO A 199 2.84 5.88 29.54
CA PRO A 199 1.88 6.98 29.60
C PRO A 199 2.34 8.20 28.76
N SER A 200 2.54 8.03 27.45
CA SER A 200 2.76 9.17 26.53
C SER A 200 1.50 9.56 25.76
N TYR A 201 1.25 10.87 25.64
CA TYR A 201 0.17 11.47 24.83
C TYR A 201 0.58 11.73 23.38
N THR A 202 1.88 11.82 23.15
CA THR A 202 2.48 12.07 21.85
C THR A 202 3.59 11.05 21.66
N GLU A 203 3.36 10.16 20.70
CA GLU A 203 4.33 9.17 20.26
C GLU A 203 4.26 9.13 18.74
N THR A 204 5.41 9.23 18.08
CA THR A 204 5.49 9.38 16.62
C THR A 204 5.50 8.03 15.91
N PHE A 205 5.94 6.98 16.60
CA PHE A 205 6.10 5.65 16.01
C PHE A 205 5.88 4.49 17.00
N GLY A 206 6.21 4.69 18.27
CA GLY A 206 6.01 3.69 19.32
C GLY A 206 7.10 2.62 19.36
N GLN A 207 8.35 2.95 19.00
CA GLN A 207 9.48 2.00 19.04
C GLN A 207 9.54 1.22 20.36
N VAL A 208 9.50 1.92 21.50
CA VAL A 208 9.58 1.30 22.83
C VAL A 208 8.35 0.45 23.20
N VAL A 209 7.22 0.66 22.52
CA VAL A 209 5.98 -0.14 22.63
C VAL A 209 6.06 -1.38 21.72
N LEU A 210 6.64 -1.26 20.53
CA LEU A 210 6.97 -2.40 19.66
C LEU A 210 8.00 -3.32 20.31
N GLU A 211 9.08 -2.77 20.85
CA GLU A 211 10.12 -3.49 21.59
C GLU A 211 9.53 -4.24 22.81
N ALA A 212 8.59 -3.61 23.52
CA ALA A 212 7.83 -4.25 24.59
C ALA A 212 7.00 -5.44 24.10
N LEU A 213 6.16 -5.24 23.08
CA LEU A 213 5.27 -6.27 22.56
C LEU A 213 6.04 -7.45 21.95
N ALA A 214 7.13 -7.17 21.22
CA ALA A 214 8.03 -8.18 20.65
C ALA A 214 8.77 -8.98 21.74
N SER A 215 9.08 -8.35 22.87
CA SER A 215 9.63 -9.01 24.06
C SER A 215 8.55 -9.76 24.88
N GLY A 216 7.32 -9.83 24.40
CA GLY A 216 6.20 -10.48 25.08
C GLY A 216 5.65 -9.70 26.28
N LEU A 217 5.98 -8.41 26.44
CA LEU A 217 5.45 -7.61 27.54
C LEU A 217 4.03 -7.11 27.22
N PRO A 218 3.06 -7.32 28.12
CA PRO A 218 1.77 -6.68 28.01
C PRO A 218 1.90 -5.20 28.34
N VAL A 219 1.43 -4.35 27.43
CA VAL A 219 1.60 -2.89 27.53
C VAL A 219 0.43 -2.27 28.29
N ILE A 220 0.73 -1.41 29.26
CA ILE A 220 -0.23 -0.46 29.81
C ILE A 220 0.12 0.92 29.27
N GLY A 221 -0.85 1.59 28.65
CA GLY A 221 -0.64 2.89 28.04
C GLY A 221 -1.90 3.76 28.07
N LEU A 222 -1.90 4.80 27.24
CA LEU A 222 -3.02 5.70 27.04
C LEU A 222 -3.69 5.38 25.70
N ASP A 223 -4.99 5.67 25.56
CA ASP A 223 -5.66 5.64 24.26
C ASP A 223 -5.30 6.88 23.43
N ALA A 224 -4.02 6.98 23.10
CA ALA A 224 -3.40 8.07 22.37
C ALA A 224 -2.76 7.56 21.08
N ASP A 225 -2.62 8.46 20.12
CA ASP A 225 -2.08 8.18 18.79
C ASP A 225 -0.63 7.63 18.90
N GLY A 226 -0.28 6.65 18.08
CA GLY A 226 0.95 5.84 18.19
C GLY A 226 0.84 4.67 19.19
N THR A 227 0.22 4.86 20.36
CA THR A 227 0.07 3.78 21.36
C THR A 227 -1.15 2.90 21.09
N ARG A 228 -2.30 3.51 20.78
CA ARG A 228 -3.55 2.83 20.38
C ARG A 228 -3.34 1.95 19.16
N ASP A 229 -2.55 2.43 18.21
CA ASP A 229 -2.39 1.83 16.89
C ASP A 229 -1.49 0.56 16.94
N LEU A 230 -0.82 0.32 18.08
CA LEU A 230 0.00 -0.86 18.38
C LEU A 230 -0.64 -1.79 19.42
N VAL A 231 -1.34 -1.25 20.42
CA VAL A 231 -1.81 -1.99 21.60
C VAL A 231 -3.31 -2.30 21.49
N GLN A 232 -3.64 -3.57 21.30
CA GLN A 232 -5.03 -4.02 21.23
C GLN A 232 -5.61 -4.16 22.64
N HIS A 233 -6.50 -3.23 23.00
CA HIS A 233 -7.12 -3.12 24.32
C HIS A 233 -7.78 -4.45 24.76
N GLU A 234 -7.53 -4.86 26.01
CA GLU A 234 -7.89 -6.17 26.60
C GLU A 234 -7.29 -7.42 25.92
N ARG A 235 -6.58 -7.29 24.79
CA ARG A 235 -5.96 -8.41 24.06
C ARG A 235 -4.44 -8.49 24.28
N THR A 236 -3.69 -7.44 23.95
CA THR A 236 -2.22 -7.36 24.13
C THR A 236 -1.80 -6.37 25.21
N GLY A 237 -2.75 -5.58 25.72
CA GLY A 237 -2.49 -4.60 26.76
C GLY A 237 -3.76 -3.94 27.32
N LEU A 238 -3.57 -2.90 28.14
CA LEU A 238 -4.64 -2.08 28.69
C LEU A 238 -4.37 -0.60 28.38
N LEU A 239 -5.38 0.08 27.81
CA LEU A 239 -5.28 1.50 27.44
C LEU A 239 -6.22 2.35 28.28
N LEU A 240 -5.71 3.45 28.83
CA LEU A 240 -6.52 4.43 29.55
C LEU A 240 -7.27 5.32 28.57
N GLN A 241 -8.58 5.09 28.47
CA GLN A 241 -9.56 5.95 27.81
C GLN A 241 -9.63 7.33 28.50
N TYR A 242 -9.07 8.37 27.88
CA TYR A 242 -9.03 9.73 28.44
C TYR A 242 -9.85 10.77 27.65
N ARG A 243 -10.30 10.45 26.43
CA ARG A 243 -11.08 11.34 25.55
C ARG A 243 -12.62 11.21 25.69
N GLN A 244 -13.13 10.35 26.58
CA GLN A 244 -14.57 10.08 26.72
C GLN A 244 -15.34 11.12 27.56
N ASN A 245 -15.62 12.28 26.97
CA ASN A 245 -16.93 12.94 27.02
C ASN A 245 -16.93 14.21 26.18
N ARG A 246 -17.68 14.24 25.08
CA ARG A 246 -17.70 15.35 24.10
C ARG A 246 -18.72 16.44 24.47
N MET A 247 -18.88 16.72 25.77
CA MET A 247 -19.79 17.74 26.33
C MET A 247 -19.25 18.32 27.66
N ASP A 248 -18.22 19.14 27.59
CA ASP A 248 -18.22 20.52 28.12
C ASP A 248 -17.05 21.29 27.46
N THR A 249 -16.82 22.55 27.83
CA THR A 249 -16.01 23.51 27.05
C THR A 249 -14.85 24.14 27.82
N THR A 250 -13.84 24.61 27.08
CA THR A 250 -12.78 25.58 27.46
C THR A 250 -11.47 25.11 28.13
N GLU A 251 -11.32 23.86 28.58
CA GLU A 251 -10.02 23.31 29.07
C GLU A 251 -9.46 22.15 28.22
N ASP A 252 -9.51 22.30 26.89
CA ASP A 252 -9.25 21.20 25.94
C ASP A 252 -7.78 20.89 25.60
N SER A 253 -6.81 21.64 26.14
CA SER A 253 -5.38 21.27 26.02
C SER A 253 -5.04 20.14 27.00
N TRP A 254 -4.52 19.02 26.48
CA TRP A 254 -4.04 17.89 27.28
C TRP A 254 -2.89 18.30 28.21
N GLU A 255 -2.11 19.32 27.85
CA GLU A 255 -1.02 19.89 28.64
C GLU A 255 -1.53 20.56 29.92
N LEU A 256 -2.80 21.00 29.94
CA LEU A 256 -3.48 21.50 31.15
C LEU A 256 -4.02 20.36 32.01
N GLN A 257 -4.57 19.31 31.38
CA GLN A 257 -5.17 18.18 32.10
C GLN A 257 -4.12 17.25 32.75
N PHE A 258 -2.87 17.29 32.29
CA PHE A 258 -1.75 16.52 32.86
C PHE A 258 -0.75 17.33 33.69
N LYS A 259 -1.10 18.57 34.06
CA LYS A 259 -0.41 19.32 35.12
C LYS A 259 -0.75 18.75 36.51
N PRO A 260 0.21 18.60 37.44
CA PRO A 260 -0.04 18.11 38.80
C PRO A 260 -1.12 18.90 39.57
N GLU A 261 -1.30 20.16 39.23
CA GLU A 261 -2.28 21.09 39.81
C GLU A 261 -3.71 20.86 39.27
N SER A 262 -3.89 20.05 38.23
CA SER A 262 -5.19 19.79 37.60
C SER A 262 -6.04 18.80 38.39
N SER A 263 -7.33 19.10 38.53
CA SER A 263 -8.34 18.19 39.09
C SER A 263 -8.45 16.87 38.28
N ARG A 264 -8.22 16.92 36.97
CA ARG A 264 -8.21 15.74 36.09
C ARG A 264 -6.98 14.86 36.29
N PHE A 265 -5.80 15.43 36.55
CA PHE A 265 -4.55 14.68 36.70
C PHE A 265 -4.66 13.59 37.78
N GLN A 266 -5.19 13.93 38.96
CA GLN A 266 -5.38 12.96 40.06
C GLN A 266 -6.44 11.88 39.77
N ILE A 267 -7.41 12.14 38.89
CA ILE A 267 -8.36 11.12 38.41
C ILE A 267 -7.62 10.15 37.47
N LEU A 268 -6.88 10.69 36.49
CA LEU A 268 -6.18 9.92 35.46
C LEU A 268 -5.04 9.08 36.07
N VAL A 269 -4.33 9.61 37.07
CA VAL A 269 -3.36 8.89 37.91
C VAL A 269 -4.02 7.67 38.58
N ARG A 270 -5.20 7.83 39.19
CA ARG A 270 -5.94 6.73 39.85
C ARG A 270 -6.45 5.69 38.83
N GLN A 271 -6.92 6.13 37.66
CA GLN A 271 -7.36 5.22 36.60
C GLN A 271 -6.19 4.40 36.05
N TYR A 272 -5.04 5.03 35.79
CA TYR A 272 -3.83 4.33 35.33
C TYR A 272 -3.29 3.36 36.39
N ALA A 273 -3.27 3.76 37.66
CA ALA A 273 -2.98 2.87 38.80
C ALA A 273 -3.94 1.66 38.87
N THR A 274 -5.22 1.85 38.48
CA THR A 274 -6.20 0.75 38.44
C THR A 274 -5.89 -0.25 37.32
N LEU A 275 -5.42 0.20 36.15
CA LEU A 275 -4.96 -0.68 35.07
C LEU A 275 -3.69 -1.46 35.48
N LEU A 276 -2.72 -0.79 36.10
CA LEU A 276 -1.52 -1.42 36.63
C LEU A 276 -1.85 -2.52 37.65
N ARG A 277 -2.74 -2.21 38.61
CA ARG A 277 -3.23 -3.16 39.61
C ARG A 277 -3.80 -4.42 38.95
N ARG A 278 -4.59 -4.25 37.88
CA ARG A 278 -5.23 -5.35 37.15
C ARG A 278 -4.22 -6.34 36.54
N LEU A 279 -3.04 -5.90 36.09
CA LEU A 279 -2.00 -6.81 35.59
C LEU A 279 -1.04 -7.30 36.67
N VAL A 280 -0.78 -6.50 37.71
CA VAL A 280 0.05 -6.93 38.86
C VAL A 280 -0.64 -8.07 39.62
N THR A 281 -1.92 -7.92 39.99
CA THR A 281 -2.63 -8.90 40.83
C THR A 281 -3.29 -10.04 40.05
N ASN A 282 -3.13 -10.11 38.73
CA ASN A 282 -3.69 -11.19 37.90
C ASN A 282 -2.63 -11.71 36.92
N SER A 283 -1.80 -12.64 37.42
CA SER A 283 -0.75 -13.31 36.65
C SER A 283 -1.30 -14.09 35.45
N THR A 284 -2.51 -14.66 35.54
CA THR A 284 -3.16 -15.35 34.42
C THR A 284 -3.50 -14.39 33.28
N LEU A 285 -4.11 -13.24 33.59
CA LEU A 285 -4.39 -12.20 32.59
C LEU A 285 -3.10 -11.63 32.01
N ARG A 286 -2.10 -11.38 32.85
CA ARG A 286 -0.77 -10.91 32.43
C ARG A 286 -0.10 -11.89 31.48
N GLY A 287 -0.07 -13.18 31.80
CA GLY A 287 0.50 -14.24 30.96
C GLY A 287 -0.25 -14.43 29.63
N VAL A 288 -1.58 -14.36 29.64
CA VAL A 288 -2.38 -14.42 28.41
C VAL A 288 -2.15 -13.19 27.52
N MET A 289 -2.02 -11.99 28.09
CA MET A 289 -1.69 -10.79 27.33
C MET A 289 -0.22 -10.79 26.84
N ALA A 290 0.70 -11.33 27.63
CA ALA A 290 2.11 -11.50 27.27
C ALA A 290 2.29 -12.46 26.08
N GLU A 291 1.64 -13.64 26.16
CA GLU A 291 1.58 -14.59 25.05
C GLU A 291 0.95 -13.95 23.81
N ARG A 292 -0.13 -13.18 23.97
CA ARG A 292 -0.77 -12.47 22.86
C ARG A 292 0.07 -11.33 22.30
N ALA A 293 0.92 -10.68 23.10
CA ALA A 293 1.86 -9.67 22.66
C ALA A 293 2.95 -10.30 21.78
N ALA A 294 3.63 -11.35 22.27
CA ALA A 294 4.60 -12.11 21.50
C ALA A 294 3.98 -12.74 20.23
N ARG A 295 2.73 -13.23 20.30
CA ARG A 295 1.94 -13.74 19.16
C ARG A 295 1.15 -12.66 18.41
N SER A 296 1.43 -11.37 18.63
CA SER A 296 0.85 -10.27 17.84
C SER A 296 1.73 -9.83 16.67
N ALA A 297 2.87 -10.50 16.47
CA ALA A 297 3.35 -10.75 15.11
C ALA A 297 2.19 -11.32 14.25
N PRO A 298 2.00 -10.83 13.01
CA PRO A 298 0.76 -11.05 12.26
C PRO A 298 0.51 -12.53 11.95
N VAL A 299 -0.76 -12.94 12.08
CA VAL A 299 -1.14 -14.35 12.28
C VAL A 299 -0.73 -15.26 11.12
N GLY A 300 0.28 -16.11 11.38
CA GLY A 300 0.67 -17.19 10.49
C GLY A 300 1.56 -16.79 9.31
N TYR A 301 2.12 -15.59 9.31
CA TYR A 301 3.21 -15.23 8.40
C TYR A 301 4.51 -15.84 8.89
N HIS A 302 5.19 -16.60 8.02
CA HIS A 302 6.43 -17.27 8.37
C HIS A 302 7.65 -16.38 8.11
N GLU A 303 7.55 -15.44 7.17
CA GLU A 303 8.67 -14.66 6.68
C GLU A 303 8.25 -13.19 6.54
N ILE A 304 9.10 -12.30 7.05
CA ILE A 304 8.91 -10.84 7.03
C ILE A 304 10.17 -10.24 6.39
N PHE A 305 9.97 -9.53 5.29
CA PHE A 305 11.02 -8.95 4.47
C PHE A 305 10.93 -7.43 4.47
N THR A 306 12.08 -6.78 4.61
CA THR A 306 12.24 -5.33 4.49
C THR A 306 13.36 -5.05 3.49
N HIS A 307 13.28 -3.92 2.78
CA HIS A 307 14.26 -3.56 1.76
C HIS A 307 14.92 -2.22 2.10
N PRO A 308 16.26 -2.10 2.11
CA PRO A 308 16.95 -0.88 2.55
C PRO A 308 16.54 0.41 1.80
N ALA A 309 16.22 0.31 0.51
CA ALA A 309 15.75 1.44 -0.30
C ALA A 309 14.29 1.85 -0.03
N PHE A 310 13.52 1.01 0.69
CA PHE A 310 12.09 1.20 0.95
C PHE A 310 11.78 0.98 2.44
N PRO A 311 12.41 1.72 3.37
CA PRO A 311 12.37 1.43 4.81
C PRO A 311 10.97 1.55 5.43
N SER A 312 10.05 2.29 4.81
CA SER A 312 8.64 2.39 5.21
C SER A 312 7.77 1.20 4.80
N TYR A 313 8.33 0.24 4.05
CA TYR A 313 7.62 -0.89 3.46
C TYR A 313 8.08 -2.22 4.05
N GLN A 314 7.14 -3.15 4.23
CA GLN A 314 7.40 -4.47 4.76
C GLN A 314 6.54 -5.50 4.02
N LEU A 315 7.16 -6.48 3.35
CA LEU A 315 6.46 -7.59 2.73
C LEU A 315 6.35 -8.73 3.76
N ARG A 316 5.13 -9.24 3.96
CA ARG A 316 4.82 -10.35 4.86
C ARG A 316 4.29 -11.48 4.01
N ALA A 317 5.02 -12.60 3.95
CA ALA A 317 4.70 -13.72 3.06
C ALA A 317 4.51 -15.02 3.83
N LYS A 318 3.65 -15.89 3.27
CA LYS A 318 3.29 -17.18 3.83
C LYS A 318 3.12 -18.18 2.68
N ARG A 319 3.78 -19.33 2.78
CA ARG A 319 3.47 -20.48 1.92
C ARG A 319 2.13 -21.08 2.34
N THR A 320 1.16 -21.04 1.43
CA THR A 320 -0.24 -21.39 1.71
C THR A 320 -0.55 -22.77 1.15
N ILE A 321 -0.88 -23.70 2.04
CA ILE A 321 -1.02 -25.14 1.76
C ILE A 321 -2.48 -25.47 1.44
N GLU A 322 -2.71 -26.42 0.53
CA GLU A 322 -4.04 -26.95 0.14
C GLU A 322 -5.01 -25.89 -0.43
N PHE A 323 -4.51 -24.76 -0.92
CA PHE A 323 -5.32 -23.70 -1.52
C PHE A 323 -5.16 -23.65 -3.04
N CYS A 324 -6.29 -23.74 -3.75
CA CYS A 324 -6.42 -23.54 -5.20
C CYS A 324 -5.70 -24.57 -6.09
N ASP A 325 -4.36 -24.63 -6.04
CA ASP A 325 -3.51 -25.51 -6.84
C ASP A 325 -2.61 -26.37 -5.92
N PRO A 326 -2.88 -27.68 -5.77
CA PRO A 326 -2.05 -28.56 -4.94
C PRO A 326 -0.75 -29.06 -5.63
N THR A 327 -0.42 -28.60 -6.85
CA THR A 327 0.75 -29.09 -7.60
C THR A 327 1.95 -28.15 -7.56
N VAL A 328 1.72 -26.84 -7.37
CA VAL A 328 2.74 -25.79 -7.32
C VAL A 328 2.91 -25.25 -5.89
N ASN A 329 3.96 -24.47 -5.62
CA ASN A 329 3.96 -23.67 -4.39
C ASN A 329 3.04 -22.45 -4.55
N VAL A 330 2.24 -22.20 -3.51
CA VAL A 330 1.37 -21.03 -3.42
C VAL A 330 1.80 -20.17 -2.25
N TYR A 331 1.84 -18.86 -2.46
CA TYR A 331 2.17 -17.88 -1.43
C TYR A 331 1.10 -16.80 -1.37
N THR A 332 0.73 -16.38 -0.17
CA THR A 332 -0.20 -15.26 0.02
C THR A 332 0.34 -14.32 1.09
N GLY A 333 -0.10 -13.06 1.07
CA GLY A 333 0.25 -12.13 2.13
C GLY A 333 0.06 -10.66 1.84
N TYR A 334 0.80 -9.83 2.57
CA TYR A 334 0.61 -8.38 2.58
C TYR A 334 1.90 -7.62 2.33
N LEU A 335 1.85 -6.59 1.49
CA LEU A 335 2.76 -5.45 1.61
C LEU A 335 2.16 -4.44 2.59
N GLY A 336 2.81 -4.25 3.74
CA GLY A 336 2.58 -3.11 4.61
C GLY A 336 3.28 -1.87 4.05
N VAL A 337 2.53 -0.79 3.87
CA VAL A 337 3.04 0.53 3.47
C VAL A 337 2.93 1.47 4.68
N ASN A 338 3.94 2.33 4.87
CA ASN A 338 4.08 3.20 6.03
C ASN A 338 3.87 2.42 7.34
N PHE A 339 4.65 1.35 7.50
CA PHE A 339 4.71 0.49 8.68
C PHE A 339 3.39 -0.19 9.07
N GLY A 340 2.46 -0.30 8.12
CA GLY A 340 1.17 -0.97 8.29
C GLY A 340 -0.05 -0.05 8.34
N ALA A 341 0.15 1.27 8.22
CA ALA A 341 -0.95 2.22 8.04
C ALA A 341 -1.76 1.96 6.75
N ARG A 342 -1.19 1.22 5.78
CA ARG A 342 -1.91 0.68 4.61
C ARG A 342 -1.42 -0.74 4.29
N HIS A 343 -2.28 -1.53 3.65
CA HIS A 343 -1.98 -2.91 3.28
C HIS A 343 -2.45 -3.21 1.84
N LEU A 344 -1.57 -3.77 1.02
CA LEU A 344 -1.91 -4.42 -0.25
C LEU A 344 -1.85 -5.94 -0.05
N PHE A 345 -2.86 -6.69 -0.48
CA PHE A 345 -2.86 -8.16 -0.36
C PHE A 345 -2.47 -8.82 -1.70
N PHE A 346 -1.77 -9.96 -1.66
CA PHE A 346 -1.38 -10.67 -2.88
C PHE A 346 -1.62 -12.18 -2.79
N TYR A 347 -1.81 -12.79 -3.97
CA TYR A 347 -1.80 -14.23 -4.19
C TYR A 347 -0.75 -14.53 -5.26
N PHE A 348 0.20 -15.41 -4.97
CA PHE A 348 1.25 -15.82 -5.89
C PHE A 348 1.22 -17.33 -6.09
N PHE A 349 1.29 -17.75 -7.34
CA PHE A 349 1.34 -19.14 -7.76
C PHE A 349 2.57 -19.37 -8.61
N GLU A 350 3.37 -20.36 -8.25
CA GLU A 350 4.44 -20.84 -9.12
C GLU A 350 3.87 -21.42 -10.44
N SER A 351 4.71 -21.47 -11.46
CA SER A 351 4.37 -22.12 -12.72
C SER A 351 4.21 -23.64 -12.56
N ARG A 352 3.27 -24.23 -13.30
CA ARG A 352 3.05 -25.68 -13.42
C ARG A 352 4.11 -26.37 -14.30
N ASN A 353 4.74 -25.63 -15.22
CA ASN A 353 5.77 -26.15 -16.11
C ASN A 353 7.14 -26.14 -15.41
N ASN A 354 7.74 -24.96 -15.20
CA ASN A 354 9.00 -24.85 -14.47
C ASN A 354 9.17 -23.46 -13.82
N PRO A 355 8.87 -23.30 -12.52
CA PRO A 355 8.95 -22.00 -11.85
C PRO A 355 10.38 -21.43 -11.81
N ASP A 356 11.41 -22.27 -11.92
CA ASP A 356 12.81 -21.86 -11.97
C ASP A 356 13.27 -21.39 -13.38
N SER A 357 12.48 -21.60 -14.45
CA SER A 357 12.70 -20.97 -15.77
C SER A 357 11.70 -19.87 -16.13
N ASP A 358 10.43 -20.03 -15.76
CA ASP A 358 9.31 -19.41 -16.44
C ASP A 358 9.07 -17.93 -16.04
N PRO A 359 8.55 -17.09 -16.96
CA PRO A 359 8.37 -15.65 -16.74
C PRO A 359 7.43 -15.35 -15.58
N VAL A 360 7.55 -14.15 -14.99
CA VAL A 360 6.58 -13.65 -14.01
C VAL A 360 5.51 -12.83 -14.72
N VAL A 361 4.24 -13.22 -14.57
CA VAL A 361 3.08 -12.43 -14.99
C VAL A 361 2.40 -11.87 -13.75
N MET A 362 2.36 -10.55 -13.63
CA MET A 362 1.56 -9.87 -12.62
C MET A 362 0.21 -9.47 -13.22
N TRP A 363 -0.88 -9.98 -12.65
CA TRP A 363 -2.25 -9.64 -13.00
C TRP A 363 -2.87 -8.68 -11.99
N LEU A 364 -3.62 -7.70 -12.52
CA LEU A 364 -4.55 -6.90 -11.73
C LEU A 364 -5.94 -6.88 -12.43
N ASN A 365 -7.05 -6.82 -11.70
CA ASN A 365 -8.34 -6.43 -12.30
C ASN A 365 -8.53 -4.89 -12.25
N GLY A 366 -9.49 -4.38 -13.04
CA GLY A 366 -9.75 -2.95 -13.21
C GLY A 366 -10.69 -2.32 -12.16
N GLY A 367 -11.81 -1.77 -12.63
CA GLY A 367 -12.83 -1.14 -11.78
C GLY A 367 -13.19 0.30 -12.21
N PRO A 368 -12.64 1.35 -11.57
CA PRO A 368 -11.50 1.33 -10.66
C PRO A 368 -11.87 0.81 -9.26
N GLY A 369 -10.88 0.28 -8.54
CA GLY A 369 -11.10 -0.20 -7.16
C GLY A 369 -11.55 -1.65 -7.01
N CYS A 370 -11.47 -2.49 -8.04
CA CYS A 370 -11.90 -3.91 -7.96
C CYS A 370 -10.76 -4.87 -7.57
N SER A 371 -11.11 -5.97 -6.91
CA SER A 371 -10.17 -7.00 -6.45
C SER A 371 -9.74 -7.95 -7.57
N SER A 372 -8.44 -8.26 -7.57
CA SER A 372 -7.79 -9.20 -8.49
C SER A 372 -8.08 -10.67 -8.16
N ALA A 373 -8.76 -10.94 -7.04
CA ALA A 373 -9.41 -12.21 -6.79
C ALA A 373 -10.48 -12.55 -7.86
N THR A 374 -11.00 -11.55 -8.58
CA THR A 374 -11.91 -11.75 -9.72
C THR A 374 -11.23 -12.59 -10.82
N GLY A 375 -10.07 -12.14 -11.31
CA GLY A 375 -9.27 -12.86 -12.30
C GLY A 375 -8.74 -14.20 -11.80
N LEU A 376 -8.49 -14.30 -10.49
CA LEU A 376 -8.08 -15.55 -9.85
C LEU A 376 -9.19 -16.62 -9.91
N PHE A 377 -10.39 -16.33 -9.40
CA PHE A 377 -11.44 -17.32 -9.17
C PHE A 377 -12.48 -17.47 -10.29
N ALA A 378 -12.62 -16.49 -11.18
CA ALA A 378 -13.56 -16.57 -12.31
C ALA A 378 -12.84 -16.84 -13.64
N GLU A 379 -11.69 -16.20 -13.87
CA GLU A 379 -11.11 -16.06 -15.21
C GLU A 379 -9.95 -17.04 -15.47
N LEU A 380 -8.74 -16.65 -15.04
CA LEU A 380 -7.45 -17.16 -15.51
C LEU A 380 -6.57 -17.76 -14.40
N GLY A 381 -6.97 -17.65 -13.13
CA GLY A 381 -6.24 -18.25 -12.02
C GLY A 381 -6.33 -19.79 -11.96
N PRO A 382 -5.57 -20.43 -11.06
CA PRO A 382 -5.34 -21.87 -11.08
C PRO A 382 -6.58 -22.73 -10.79
N CYS A 383 -7.63 -22.11 -10.25
CA CYS A 383 -8.84 -22.73 -9.80
C CYS A 383 -10.05 -21.81 -9.95
N ARG A 384 -11.25 -22.37 -9.96
CA ARG A 384 -12.53 -21.64 -9.87
C ARG A 384 -13.27 -22.01 -8.59
N ILE A 385 -14.25 -21.23 -8.18
CA ILE A 385 -15.12 -21.56 -7.03
C ILE A 385 -16.21 -22.52 -7.48
N ARG A 386 -16.42 -23.62 -6.75
CA ARG A 386 -17.49 -24.57 -7.05
C ARG A 386 -18.85 -23.96 -6.71
N GLU A 387 -19.78 -24.08 -7.65
CA GLU A 387 -21.18 -23.73 -7.42
C GLU A 387 -22.00 -24.97 -7.00
N PRO A 388 -23.01 -24.82 -6.11
CA PRO A 388 -23.36 -23.60 -5.38
C PRO A 388 -22.34 -23.27 -4.27
N PRO A 389 -22.18 -21.98 -3.91
CA PRO A 389 -21.39 -21.58 -2.75
C PRO A 389 -21.94 -22.19 -1.45
N GLY A 390 -21.09 -22.28 -0.43
CA GLY A 390 -21.42 -22.83 0.89
C GLY A 390 -21.23 -24.34 1.05
N VAL A 391 -21.15 -25.13 -0.03
CA VAL A 391 -20.88 -26.59 0.03
C VAL A 391 -19.51 -26.96 -0.54
N GLY A 392 -19.02 -26.20 -1.53
CA GLY A 392 -17.72 -26.45 -2.18
C GLY A 392 -16.58 -25.54 -1.69
N GLY A 393 -15.36 -26.06 -1.79
CA GLY A 393 -14.15 -25.27 -1.96
C GLY A 393 -13.90 -24.94 -3.45
N THR A 394 -12.65 -24.97 -3.89
CA THR A 394 -12.28 -24.68 -5.29
C THR A 394 -12.25 -25.91 -6.19
N GLU A 395 -12.41 -25.72 -7.50
CA GLU A 395 -12.20 -26.70 -8.56
C GLU A 395 -11.00 -26.30 -9.43
N TRP A 396 -10.30 -27.26 -10.02
CA TRP A 396 -9.09 -27.03 -10.80
C TRP A 396 -9.39 -26.37 -12.16
N ASN A 397 -8.68 -25.30 -12.51
CA ASN A 397 -8.73 -24.70 -13.84
C ASN A 397 -7.62 -25.29 -14.75
N PRO A 398 -7.95 -26.11 -15.76
CA PRO A 398 -6.97 -26.67 -16.69
C PRO A 398 -6.45 -25.65 -17.72
N HIS A 399 -6.97 -24.41 -17.69
CA HIS A 399 -6.62 -23.33 -18.62
C HIS A 399 -6.12 -22.09 -17.87
N SER A 400 -5.49 -22.28 -16.71
CA SER A 400 -4.89 -21.18 -15.97
C SER A 400 -3.63 -20.65 -16.63
N TRP A 401 -3.42 -19.34 -16.54
CA TRP A 401 -2.19 -18.69 -17.00
C TRP A 401 -0.93 -19.12 -16.21
N ASN A 402 -1.06 -19.80 -15.06
CA ASN A 402 0.11 -20.39 -14.39
C ASN A 402 0.62 -21.70 -15.03
N ASP A 403 0.05 -22.14 -16.16
CA ASP A 403 0.56 -23.26 -16.96
C ASP A 403 2.03 -23.06 -17.36
N GLN A 404 2.41 -21.85 -17.81
CA GLN A 404 3.76 -21.51 -18.29
C GLN A 404 4.27 -20.16 -17.75
N ALA A 405 3.71 -19.69 -16.62
CA ALA A 405 4.16 -18.48 -15.94
C ALA A 405 4.05 -18.59 -14.41
N ASN A 406 4.93 -17.88 -13.72
CA ASN A 406 4.81 -17.57 -12.30
C ASN A 406 3.80 -16.42 -12.15
N LEU A 407 2.62 -16.69 -11.59
CA LEU A 407 1.44 -15.83 -11.69
C LEU A 407 1.13 -15.11 -10.37
N LEU A 408 1.14 -13.77 -10.42
CA LEU A 408 1.02 -12.89 -9.25
C LEU A 408 -0.22 -11.99 -9.35
N PHE A 409 -1.22 -12.24 -8.51
CA PHE A 409 -2.40 -11.38 -8.34
C PHE A 409 -2.15 -10.38 -7.20
N LEU A 410 -2.39 -9.09 -7.43
CA LEU A 410 -2.33 -8.05 -6.40
C LEU A 410 -3.70 -7.40 -6.20
N ASP A 411 -4.19 -7.37 -4.97
CA ASP A 411 -5.28 -6.48 -4.53
C ASP A 411 -4.67 -5.14 -4.13
N GLN A 412 -4.59 -4.22 -5.10
CA GLN A 412 -3.97 -2.90 -4.94
C GLN A 412 -4.86 -1.88 -4.21
N TYR A 413 -6.05 -2.29 -3.72
CA TYR A 413 -7.08 -1.40 -3.17
C TYR A 413 -7.48 -1.70 -1.72
N GLY A 414 -6.60 -1.30 -0.80
CA GLY A 414 -6.86 -1.17 0.64
C GLY A 414 -6.54 0.23 1.16
N GLN A 415 -6.64 1.26 0.33
CA GLN A 415 -6.03 2.58 0.55
C GLN A 415 -6.95 3.76 0.20
N ILE A 416 -6.63 4.95 0.75
CA ILE A 416 -6.99 6.24 0.15
C ILE A 416 -5.90 6.58 -0.88
N VAL A 417 -6.17 6.22 -2.14
CA VAL A 417 -5.42 6.61 -3.34
C VAL A 417 -6.48 6.98 -4.38
N GLU A 418 -6.28 8.10 -5.07
CA GLU A 418 -7.30 8.68 -5.97
C GLU A 418 -6.81 8.86 -7.41
N THR A 419 -5.55 8.52 -7.70
CA THR A 419 -4.95 8.61 -9.04
C THR A 419 -4.09 7.40 -9.37
N THR A 420 -3.96 7.11 -10.67
CA THR A 420 -3.14 5.99 -11.14
C THR A 420 -1.64 6.26 -10.94
N GLU A 421 -1.17 7.51 -11.10
CA GLU A 421 0.22 7.89 -10.85
C GLU A 421 0.63 7.80 -9.37
N GLU A 422 -0.32 7.78 -8.43
CA GLU A 422 -0.05 7.44 -7.02
C GLU A 422 0.04 5.93 -6.83
N ALA A 423 -0.95 5.17 -7.33
CA ALA A 423 -0.93 3.71 -7.26
C ALA A 423 0.33 3.09 -7.92
N ALA A 424 0.84 3.71 -8.99
CA ALA A 424 2.04 3.28 -9.70
C ALA A 424 3.28 3.19 -8.79
N LYS A 425 3.44 4.11 -7.83
CA LYS A 425 4.60 4.19 -6.91
C LYS A 425 4.58 3.03 -5.93
N ASP A 426 3.41 2.72 -5.38
CA ASP A 426 3.19 1.59 -4.48
C ASP A 426 3.35 0.26 -5.23
N VAL A 427 2.85 0.15 -6.48
CA VAL A 427 3.00 -1.06 -7.32
C VAL A 427 4.45 -1.29 -7.74
N HIS A 428 5.19 -0.26 -8.18
CA HIS A 428 6.63 -0.36 -8.43
C HIS A 428 7.37 -0.86 -7.18
N THR A 429 7.04 -0.30 -6.02
CA THR A 429 7.69 -0.65 -4.75
C THR A 429 7.35 -2.09 -4.33
N PHE A 430 6.09 -2.52 -4.50
CA PHE A 430 5.66 -3.90 -4.32
C PHE A 430 6.46 -4.86 -5.19
N VAL A 431 6.47 -4.65 -6.50
CA VAL A 431 7.14 -5.53 -7.49
C VAL A 431 8.63 -5.62 -7.19
N THR A 432 9.28 -4.51 -6.84
CA THR A 432 10.71 -4.49 -6.52
C THR A 432 10.99 -5.31 -5.25
N ILE A 433 10.28 -5.05 -4.15
CA ILE A 433 10.46 -5.79 -2.89
C ILE A 433 10.12 -7.28 -3.09
N PHE A 434 9.10 -7.60 -3.88
CA PHE A 434 8.68 -8.97 -4.17
C PHE A 434 9.75 -9.74 -4.97
N LEU A 435 10.28 -9.18 -6.05
CA LEU A 435 11.32 -9.83 -6.87
C LEU A 435 12.71 -9.87 -6.20
N GLU A 436 12.97 -8.98 -5.24
CA GLU A 436 14.14 -9.06 -4.34
C GLU A 436 13.94 -10.11 -3.21
N THR A 437 12.70 -10.31 -2.76
CA THR A 437 12.34 -11.29 -1.71
C THR A 437 12.39 -12.72 -2.24
N PHE A 438 11.74 -12.96 -3.37
CA PHE A 438 11.75 -14.25 -4.04
C PHE A 438 12.97 -14.31 -4.98
N ASP A 439 14.18 -14.44 -4.42
CA ASP A 439 15.48 -14.37 -5.13
C ASP A 439 15.53 -15.19 -6.45
N ARG A 440 14.77 -16.30 -6.56
CA ARG A 440 14.69 -17.11 -7.79
C ARG A 440 14.00 -16.40 -8.96
N LEU A 441 13.22 -15.36 -8.69
CA LEU A 441 12.52 -14.52 -9.68
C LEU A 441 13.35 -13.27 -10.03
N LYS A 442 14.50 -13.06 -9.38
CA LYS A 442 15.34 -11.88 -9.55
C LYS A 442 15.91 -11.81 -10.98
N GLY A 443 15.61 -10.72 -11.68
CA GLY A 443 15.97 -10.55 -13.09
C GLY A 443 15.15 -11.37 -14.08
N ARG A 444 14.12 -12.13 -13.64
CA ARG A 444 13.20 -12.87 -14.52
C ARG A 444 12.49 -11.92 -15.47
N ASP A 445 12.23 -12.38 -16.69
CA ASP A 445 11.34 -11.70 -17.63
C ASP A 445 9.97 -11.45 -16.97
N PHE A 446 9.64 -10.17 -16.81
CA PHE A 446 8.48 -9.69 -16.05
C PHE A 446 7.46 -9.05 -16.99
N HIS A 447 6.18 -9.38 -16.79
CA HIS A 447 5.09 -8.95 -17.65
C HIS A 447 3.93 -8.43 -16.78
N LEU A 448 3.43 -7.24 -17.13
CA LEU A 448 2.24 -6.67 -16.51
C LEU A 448 1.01 -7.00 -17.35
N ALA A 449 -0.05 -7.49 -16.70
CA ALA A 449 -1.31 -7.82 -17.33
C ALA A 449 -2.51 -7.26 -16.55
N SER A 450 -3.55 -6.79 -17.24
CA SER A 450 -4.81 -6.38 -16.60
C SER A 450 -5.95 -6.30 -17.62
N GLU A 451 -7.17 -6.17 -17.11
CA GLU A 451 -8.38 -5.92 -17.89
C GLU A 451 -9.08 -4.60 -17.53
N SER A 452 -10.00 -4.14 -18.39
CA SER A 452 -10.93 -3.05 -18.05
C SER A 452 -10.19 -1.73 -17.76
N TYR A 453 -10.41 -1.10 -16.60
CA TYR A 453 -9.60 0.02 -16.10
C TYR A 453 -8.08 -0.29 -16.05
N GLY A 454 -7.69 -1.56 -16.12
CA GLY A 454 -6.33 -2.01 -16.40
C GLY A 454 -5.66 -1.34 -17.61
N GLY A 455 -6.43 -0.91 -18.61
CA GLY A 455 -5.92 -0.10 -19.72
C GLY A 455 -5.28 1.22 -19.27
N ARG A 456 -5.80 1.85 -18.21
CA ARG A 456 -5.25 3.03 -17.54
C ARG A 456 -4.10 2.67 -16.59
N TYR A 457 -4.24 1.61 -15.81
CA TYR A 457 -3.25 1.19 -14.82
C TYR A 457 -1.92 0.74 -15.43
N ILE A 458 -1.98 -0.22 -16.35
CA ILE A 458 -0.81 -0.98 -16.79
C ILE A 458 0.24 -0.10 -17.50
N PRO A 459 -0.11 0.84 -18.40
CA PRO A 459 0.86 1.70 -19.05
C PRO A 459 1.63 2.60 -18.08
N VAL A 460 0.96 3.10 -17.05
CA VAL A 460 1.54 4.00 -16.04
C VAL A 460 2.38 3.23 -15.01
N PHE A 461 1.91 2.07 -14.58
CA PHE A 461 2.66 1.18 -13.68
C PHE A 461 3.96 0.69 -14.37
N ALA A 462 3.87 0.34 -15.65
CA ALA A 462 5.02 0.01 -16.48
C ALA A 462 5.99 1.19 -16.64
N ALA A 463 5.49 2.41 -16.87
CA ALA A 463 6.32 3.59 -17.03
C ALA A 463 7.07 3.98 -15.74
N GLU A 464 6.40 3.97 -14.58
CA GLU A 464 7.04 4.19 -13.28
C GLU A 464 8.14 3.13 -13.05
N ILE A 465 7.89 1.85 -13.37
CA ILE A 465 8.93 0.81 -13.29
C ILE A 465 10.13 1.12 -14.21
N LEU A 466 9.93 1.53 -15.46
CA LEU A 466 11.04 1.84 -16.37
C LEU A 466 11.85 3.06 -15.95
N ASP A 467 11.20 4.14 -15.54
CA ASP A 467 11.89 5.38 -15.16
C ASP A 467 12.56 5.26 -13.77
N ARG A 468 12.09 4.33 -12.90
CA ARG A 468 12.77 3.90 -11.67
C ARG A 468 13.95 2.97 -11.95
N ASN A 469 13.83 2.02 -12.86
CA ASN A 469 14.91 1.11 -13.27
C ASN A 469 16.17 1.89 -13.70
N GLN A 470 16.02 3.00 -14.42
CA GLN A 470 17.14 3.88 -14.81
C GLN A 470 17.93 4.41 -13.60
N ARG A 471 17.29 4.56 -12.44
CA ARG A 471 17.87 5.12 -11.20
C ARG A 471 18.18 4.05 -10.15
N ALA A 472 17.85 2.79 -10.39
CA ALA A 472 18.02 1.67 -9.46
C ALA A 472 19.46 1.56 -8.90
N HIS A 473 20.45 1.83 -9.75
CA HIS A 473 21.88 1.85 -9.38
C HIS A 473 22.27 2.96 -8.38
N LEU A 474 21.49 4.05 -8.29
CA LEU A 474 21.64 5.10 -7.27
C LEU A 474 20.84 4.78 -6.00
N SER A 475 19.77 4.00 -6.13
CA SER A 475 18.84 3.68 -5.04
C SER A 475 19.11 2.33 -4.37
N GLY A 476 20.06 1.54 -4.87
CA GLY A 476 20.48 0.28 -4.24
C GLY A 476 19.46 -0.87 -4.36
N PHE A 477 18.68 -0.92 -5.45
CA PHE A 477 17.79 -2.04 -5.78
C PHE A 477 18.08 -2.59 -7.18
N THR A 478 17.56 -3.78 -7.48
CA THR A 478 17.75 -4.49 -8.75
C THR A 478 16.68 -4.07 -9.78
N PRO A 479 17.05 -3.67 -11.01
CA PRO A 479 16.08 -3.35 -12.06
C PRO A 479 15.11 -4.49 -12.36
N VAL A 480 13.82 -4.18 -12.43
CA VAL A 480 12.77 -5.11 -12.87
C VAL A 480 12.88 -5.32 -14.37
N ASN A 481 13.09 -6.56 -14.82
CA ASN A 481 13.26 -6.92 -16.24
C ASN A 481 11.91 -6.98 -16.99
N LEU A 482 11.23 -5.84 -17.04
CA LEU A 482 9.93 -5.66 -17.70
C LEU A 482 10.05 -5.85 -19.23
N LYS A 483 9.38 -6.86 -19.77
CA LYS A 483 9.40 -7.20 -21.21
C LYS A 483 8.18 -6.73 -21.98
N SER A 484 6.99 -6.80 -21.38
CA SER A 484 5.75 -6.44 -22.04
C SER A 484 4.65 -5.99 -21.09
N VAL A 485 3.68 -5.28 -21.67
CA VAL A 485 2.35 -5.08 -21.12
C VAL A 485 1.30 -5.86 -21.92
N MET A 486 0.27 -6.33 -21.22
CA MET A 486 -0.91 -7.00 -21.78
C MET A 486 -2.18 -6.33 -21.25
N ILE A 487 -3.05 -5.89 -22.16
CA ILE A 487 -4.26 -5.12 -21.84
C ILE A 487 -5.45 -5.82 -22.50
N GLY A 488 -6.25 -6.52 -21.70
CA GLY A 488 -7.50 -7.12 -22.13
C GLY A 488 -8.65 -6.13 -22.02
N ASN A 489 -9.42 -5.93 -23.08
CA ASN A 489 -10.67 -5.13 -23.03
C ASN A 489 -10.46 -3.82 -22.24
N GLY A 490 -9.48 -3.02 -22.67
CA GLY A 490 -8.97 -1.91 -21.88
C GLY A 490 -9.73 -0.59 -22.02
N VAL A 491 -9.80 0.17 -20.93
CA VAL A 491 -10.10 1.61 -20.93
C VAL A 491 -8.77 2.35 -21.09
N THR A 492 -8.52 2.97 -22.25
CA THR A 492 -7.22 3.64 -22.54
C THR A 492 -7.39 5.04 -23.14
N GLU A 493 -8.35 5.23 -24.04
CA GLU A 493 -8.68 6.51 -24.69
C GLU A 493 -10.21 6.56 -24.87
N PHE A 494 -10.85 7.73 -24.71
CA PHE A 494 -12.31 7.84 -24.64
C PHE A 494 -13.00 8.41 -25.88
N LYS A 495 -12.35 9.28 -26.67
CA LYS A 495 -12.91 9.87 -27.88
C LYS A 495 -13.24 8.80 -28.92
N THR A 496 -12.29 7.91 -29.18
CA THR A 496 -12.46 6.76 -30.08
C THR A 496 -13.48 5.75 -29.53
N MET A 497 -13.52 5.56 -28.21
CA MET A 497 -14.52 4.74 -27.53
C MET A 497 -15.94 5.30 -27.69
N TYR A 498 -16.16 6.61 -27.56
CA TYR A 498 -17.49 7.21 -27.75
C TYR A 498 -18.04 7.03 -29.18
N GLU A 499 -17.19 7.07 -30.21
CA GLU A 499 -17.61 6.69 -31.56
C GLU A 499 -17.92 5.18 -31.67
N SER A 500 -17.11 4.34 -31.03
CA SER A 500 -17.31 2.88 -31.05
C SER A 500 -18.60 2.43 -30.35
N TYR A 501 -18.98 3.03 -29.20
CA TYR A 501 -20.23 2.71 -28.49
C TYR A 501 -21.46 2.92 -29.37
N TYR A 502 -21.47 3.96 -30.20
CA TYR A 502 -22.52 4.17 -31.20
C TYR A 502 -22.46 3.10 -32.30
N LYS A 503 -21.29 2.82 -32.87
CA LYS A 503 -21.11 1.83 -33.95
C LYS A 503 -21.54 0.42 -33.51
N ILE A 504 -21.06 -0.06 -32.37
CA ILE A 504 -21.39 -1.38 -31.79
C ILE A 504 -22.90 -1.54 -31.54
N GLN A 505 -23.58 -0.48 -31.12
CA GLN A 505 -25.02 -0.52 -30.85
C GLN A 505 -25.91 -0.48 -32.11
N CYS A 506 -25.46 0.25 -33.14
CA CYS A 506 -26.31 0.66 -34.27
C CYS A 506 -25.88 0.12 -35.64
N ARG A 507 -24.77 -0.61 -35.73
CA ARG A 507 -24.23 -1.19 -36.97
C ARG A 507 -23.88 -2.66 -36.73
N ASN A 508 -23.89 -3.46 -37.80
CA ASN A 508 -23.55 -4.89 -37.73
C ASN A 508 -22.02 -5.05 -37.65
N ILE A 509 -21.45 -4.82 -36.47
CA ILE A 509 -20.01 -4.91 -36.18
C ILE A 509 -19.70 -6.21 -35.43
N SER A 510 -20.07 -6.29 -34.15
CA SER A 510 -19.92 -7.51 -33.34
C SER A 510 -21.11 -8.46 -33.47
N MET A 511 -22.31 -7.90 -33.63
CA MET A 511 -23.56 -8.63 -33.86
C MET A 511 -24.59 -7.69 -34.51
N ALA A 512 -25.80 -8.19 -34.78
CA ALA A 512 -26.91 -7.39 -35.29
C ALA A 512 -27.24 -6.19 -34.34
N PRO A 513 -27.60 -5.01 -34.87
CA PRO A 513 -27.88 -3.82 -34.07
C PRO A 513 -28.86 -4.07 -32.90
N VAL A 514 -28.48 -3.62 -31.71
CA VAL A 514 -29.25 -3.81 -30.47
C VAL A 514 -30.15 -2.61 -30.12
N GLN A 515 -29.99 -1.50 -30.83
CA GLN A 515 -30.79 -0.29 -30.70
C GLN A 515 -31.82 -0.13 -31.84
N GLY A 516 -32.96 0.49 -31.52
CA GLY A 516 -33.97 0.86 -32.54
C GLY A 516 -33.48 1.96 -33.48
N ILE A 517 -33.88 1.89 -34.75
CA ILE A 517 -33.43 2.81 -35.84
C ILE A 517 -33.60 4.30 -35.44
N SER A 518 -34.72 4.67 -34.82
CA SER A 518 -34.98 6.04 -34.36
C SER A 518 -34.02 6.50 -33.26
N ARG A 519 -33.62 5.60 -32.34
CA ARG A 519 -32.61 5.88 -31.31
C ARG A 519 -31.23 6.06 -31.95
N CYS A 520 -30.86 5.21 -32.91
CA CYS A 520 -29.60 5.34 -33.65
C CYS A 520 -29.48 6.68 -34.40
N ILE A 521 -30.56 7.13 -35.06
CA ILE A 521 -30.60 8.45 -35.73
C ILE A 521 -30.48 9.61 -34.73
N SER A 522 -30.92 9.43 -33.47
CA SER A 522 -30.74 10.41 -32.40
C SER A 522 -29.28 10.44 -31.91
N MET A 523 -28.71 9.26 -31.64
CA MET A 523 -27.33 9.08 -31.17
C MET A 523 -26.31 9.62 -32.18
N GLU A 524 -26.49 9.37 -33.48
CA GLU A 524 -25.59 9.87 -34.54
C GLU A 524 -25.52 11.40 -34.58
N LYS A 525 -26.63 12.09 -34.28
CA LYS A 525 -26.67 13.56 -34.17
C LYS A 525 -26.00 14.06 -32.89
N GLN A 526 -26.17 13.34 -31.79
CA GLN A 526 -25.58 13.66 -30.48
C GLN A 526 -24.07 13.40 -30.46
N LEU A 527 -23.59 12.36 -31.16
CA LEU A 527 -22.19 11.93 -31.20
C LEU A 527 -21.26 13.06 -31.68
N ARG A 528 -21.64 13.79 -32.74
CA ARG A 528 -20.84 14.92 -33.24
C ARG A 528 -20.63 16.02 -32.19
N ARG A 529 -21.63 16.27 -31.34
CA ARG A 529 -21.51 17.22 -30.22
C ARG A 529 -20.70 16.65 -29.06
N CYS A 530 -20.87 15.36 -28.76
CA CYS A 530 -20.06 14.65 -27.77
C CYS A 530 -18.56 14.74 -28.13
N LEU A 531 -18.16 14.24 -29.30
CA LEU A 531 -16.76 14.23 -29.73
C LEU A 531 -16.15 15.64 -29.82
N GLY A 532 -16.94 16.64 -30.25
CA GLY A 532 -16.51 18.03 -30.28
C GLY A 532 -16.22 18.62 -28.89
N LEU A 533 -17.11 18.40 -27.92
CA LEU A 533 -16.91 18.84 -26.53
C LEU A 533 -15.77 18.08 -25.84
N PHE A 534 -15.67 16.78 -26.08
CA PHE A 534 -14.63 15.94 -25.48
C PHE A 534 -13.24 16.34 -26.00
N GLN A 535 -13.10 16.64 -27.30
CA GLN A 535 -11.87 17.19 -27.85
C GLN A 535 -11.49 18.51 -27.17
N THR A 536 -12.38 19.52 -27.15
CA THR A 536 -12.00 20.87 -26.69
C THR A 536 -11.79 21.01 -25.19
N GLU A 537 -12.48 20.21 -24.36
CA GLU A 537 -12.44 20.36 -22.91
C GLU A 537 -11.64 19.27 -22.19
N CYS A 538 -11.63 18.02 -22.66
CA CYS A 538 -10.78 16.97 -22.09
C CYS A 538 -9.38 16.93 -22.74
N ILE A 539 -9.29 16.91 -24.08
CA ILE A 539 -8.02 16.64 -24.77
C ILE A 539 -7.20 17.92 -25.00
N ASP A 540 -7.80 18.98 -25.57
CA ASP A 540 -7.08 20.22 -25.93
C ASP A 540 -6.71 21.09 -24.71
N ARG A 541 -7.30 20.82 -23.54
CA ARG A 541 -7.22 21.67 -22.33
C ARG A 541 -7.11 20.94 -21.00
N LEU A 542 -7.73 19.76 -20.89
CA LEU A 542 -7.99 19.05 -19.63
C LEU A 542 -8.59 19.96 -18.53
N ASP A 543 -9.59 20.78 -18.89
CA ASP A 543 -10.34 21.54 -17.88
C ASP A 543 -11.29 20.60 -17.13
N ARG A 544 -11.09 20.45 -15.82
CA ARG A 544 -11.85 19.48 -15.00
C ARG A 544 -13.37 19.71 -15.03
N VAL A 545 -13.84 20.95 -15.19
CA VAL A 545 -15.28 21.27 -15.22
C VAL A 545 -15.86 21.02 -16.61
N GLY A 546 -15.21 21.55 -17.65
CA GLY A 546 -15.59 21.34 -19.04
C GLY A 546 -15.53 19.87 -19.45
N CYS A 547 -14.49 19.15 -19.05
CA CYS A 547 -14.33 17.72 -19.33
C CYS A 547 -15.39 16.87 -18.62
N GLY A 548 -15.66 17.12 -17.34
CA GLY A 548 -16.75 16.44 -16.61
C GLY A 548 -18.14 16.67 -17.26
N LEU A 549 -18.39 17.88 -17.77
CA LEU A 549 -19.61 18.19 -18.53
C LEU A 549 -19.64 17.54 -19.91
N ALA A 550 -18.49 17.44 -20.61
CA ALA A 550 -18.37 16.76 -21.89
C ALA A 550 -18.61 15.25 -21.77
N ALA A 551 -17.96 14.60 -20.79
CA ALA A 551 -18.16 13.21 -20.42
C ALA A 551 -19.63 12.93 -20.08
N SER A 552 -20.21 13.68 -19.13
CA SER A 552 -21.62 13.51 -18.73
C SER A 552 -22.60 13.65 -19.92
N TYR A 553 -22.32 14.56 -20.87
CA TYR A 553 -23.09 14.66 -22.11
C TYR A 553 -22.90 13.45 -23.02
N CYS A 554 -21.66 13.01 -23.25
CA CYS A 554 -21.35 11.81 -24.03
C CYS A 554 -22.02 10.56 -23.44
N ASP A 555 -21.91 10.36 -22.13
CA ASP A 555 -22.43 9.19 -21.43
C ASP A 555 -23.96 9.12 -21.53
N SER A 556 -24.64 10.21 -21.18
CA SER A 556 -26.10 10.28 -21.15
C SER A 556 -26.75 10.07 -22.52
N ASN A 557 -26.05 10.41 -23.61
CA ASN A 557 -26.59 10.32 -24.97
C ASN A 557 -26.14 9.05 -25.70
N ILE A 558 -24.89 8.62 -25.52
CA ILE A 558 -24.27 7.52 -26.26
C ILE A 558 -24.09 6.28 -25.38
N TYR A 559 -23.25 6.33 -24.35
CA TYR A 559 -22.83 5.15 -23.59
C TYR A 559 -23.99 4.52 -22.78
N ASN A 560 -24.69 5.33 -21.99
CA ASN A 560 -25.74 4.87 -21.07
C ASN A 560 -26.99 4.34 -21.80
N SER A 561 -27.09 4.56 -23.12
CA SER A 561 -28.23 4.08 -23.91
C SER A 561 -28.26 2.55 -24.04
N PHE A 562 -27.13 1.86 -23.87
CA PHE A 562 -27.06 0.40 -23.93
C PHE A 562 -27.80 -0.28 -22.78
N PHE A 563 -27.77 0.28 -21.57
CA PHE A 563 -28.28 -0.41 -20.37
C PHE A 563 -29.80 -0.68 -20.41
N THR A 564 -30.56 0.03 -21.27
CA THR A 564 -31.99 -0.22 -21.47
C THR A 564 -32.30 -1.35 -22.48
N THR A 565 -31.30 -1.89 -23.17
CA THR A 565 -31.49 -2.94 -24.21
C THR A 565 -31.81 -4.33 -23.66
N GLY A 566 -31.67 -4.56 -22.35
CA GLY A 566 -31.87 -5.88 -21.74
C GLY A 566 -30.68 -6.85 -21.94
N ARG A 567 -29.48 -6.33 -22.23
CA ARG A 567 -28.26 -7.09 -22.49
C ARG A 567 -27.19 -6.82 -21.43
N ASN A 568 -26.29 -7.78 -21.22
CA ASN A 568 -25.15 -7.61 -20.32
C ASN A 568 -24.12 -6.67 -20.98
N PRO A 569 -23.67 -5.57 -20.33
CA PRO A 569 -22.66 -4.69 -20.89
C PRO A 569 -21.28 -5.39 -21.03
N TYR A 570 -21.01 -6.40 -20.21
CA TYR A 570 -19.79 -7.21 -20.30
C TYR A 570 -19.87 -8.36 -21.32
N ASP A 571 -21.05 -8.64 -21.89
CA ASP A 571 -21.22 -9.54 -23.03
C ASP A 571 -22.58 -9.24 -23.68
N MET A 572 -22.56 -8.48 -24.77
CA MET A 572 -23.76 -8.04 -25.45
C MET A 572 -24.59 -9.19 -26.05
N SER A 573 -24.07 -10.41 -26.16
CA SER A 573 -24.86 -11.58 -26.55
C SER A 573 -25.77 -12.08 -25.42
N LYS A 574 -25.33 -11.97 -24.16
CA LYS A 574 -26.03 -12.46 -22.96
C LYS A 574 -27.13 -11.48 -22.51
N PRO A 575 -28.29 -11.97 -22.01
CA PRO A 575 -29.33 -11.11 -21.44
C PRO A 575 -28.94 -10.59 -20.05
N CYS A 576 -29.41 -9.40 -19.69
CA CYS A 576 -29.33 -8.86 -18.33
C CYS A 576 -30.46 -7.85 -18.09
N SER A 577 -31.08 -7.81 -16.90
CA SER A 577 -32.11 -6.81 -16.62
C SER A 577 -31.51 -5.39 -16.61
N PRO A 578 -32.23 -4.35 -17.07
CA PRO A 578 -31.68 -2.98 -17.13
C PRO A 578 -31.14 -2.47 -15.78
N GLU A 579 -31.78 -2.86 -14.68
CA GLU A 579 -31.32 -2.60 -13.31
C GLU A 579 -29.95 -3.23 -13.03
N LYS A 580 -29.78 -4.53 -13.32
CA LYS A 580 -28.51 -5.23 -13.14
C LYS A 580 -27.43 -4.71 -14.11
N ALA A 581 -27.81 -4.35 -15.33
CA ALA A 581 -26.91 -3.79 -16.34
C ALA A 581 -26.36 -2.42 -15.91
N ALA A 582 -27.22 -1.50 -15.47
CA ALA A 582 -26.82 -0.17 -14.99
C ALA A 582 -25.97 -0.21 -13.70
N ASN A 583 -26.08 -1.28 -12.91
CA ASN A 583 -25.28 -1.51 -11.70
C ASN A 583 -24.10 -2.48 -11.91
N PHE A 584 -23.84 -2.93 -13.15
CA PHE A 584 -22.79 -3.93 -13.48
C PHE A 584 -22.88 -5.28 -12.72
N LYS A 585 -24.08 -5.65 -12.25
CA LYS A 585 -24.40 -6.89 -11.48
C LYS A 585 -25.01 -7.99 -12.37
N CYS A 586 -24.48 -8.15 -13.59
CA CYS A 586 -24.96 -9.13 -14.57
C CYS A 586 -24.36 -10.54 -14.42
N TYR A 587 -23.30 -10.70 -13.61
CA TYR A 587 -22.66 -11.99 -13.33
C TYR A 587 -22.69 -12.28 -11.83
N THR A 588 -23.07 -13.51 -11.46
CA THR A 588 -23.26 -13.97 -10.07
C THR A 588 -22.01 -14.51 -9.38
N PHE A 589 -20.92 -14.73 -10.12
CA PHE A 589 -19.67 -15.22 -9.53
C PHE A 589 -19.04 -14.20 -8.57
N LYS A 590 -19.37 -12.90 -8.67
CA LYS A 590 -18.83 -11.85 -7.78
C LYS A 590 -19.32 -12.05 -6.35
N GLU A 591 -20.60 -12.36 -6.19
CA GLU A 591 -21.22 -12.75 -4.93
C GLU A 591 -20.61 -14.07 -4.41
N HIS A 592 -20.45 -15.09 -5.28
CA HIS A 592 -19.85 -16.37 -4.90
C HIS A 592 -18.37 -16.25 -4.45
N ILE A 593 -17.61 -15.30 -5.02
CA ILE A 593 -16.24 -14.97 -4.60
C ILE A 593 -16.23 -14.35 -3.21
N ALA A 594 -17.11 -13.37 -2.94
CA ALA A 594 -17.21 -12.76 -1.61
C ALA A 594 -17.63 -13.79 -0.55
N GLU A 595 -18.65 -14.61 -0.82
CA GLU A 595 -19.10 -15.69 0.07
C GLU A 595 -18.06 -16.80 0.30
N PHE A 596 -17.07 -16.94 -0.58
CA PHE A 596 -15.95 -17.87 -0.37
C PHE A 596 -14.81 -17.22 0.43
N LEU A 597 -14.47 -15.96 0.14
CA LEU A 597 -13.39 -15.24 0.81
C LEU A 597 -13.73 -14.79 2.22
N ASP A 598 -15.02 -14.62 2.55
CA ASP A 598 -15.44 -14.29 3.92
C ASP A 598 -15.46 -15.47 4.89
N ARG A 599 -15.35 -16.72 4.40
CA ARG A 599 -15.42 -17.88 5.30
C ARG A 599 -14.23 -17.93 6.25
N PRO A 600 -14.43 -18.16 7.57
CA PRO A 600 -13.34 -18.15 8.54
C PRO A 600 -12.18 -19.11 8.20
N GLU A 601 -12.47 -20.26 7.60
CA GLU A 601 -11.46 -21.21 7.15
C GLU A 601 -10.65 -20.69 5.96
N THR A 602 -11.28 -20.07 4.96
CA THR A 602 -10.60 -19.44 3.82
C THR A 602 -9.68 -18.32 4.30
N ARG A 603 -10.19 -17.40 5.14
CA ARG A 603 -9.42 -16.29 5.71
C ARG A 603 -8.20 -16.78 6.50
N ARG A 604 -8.37 -17.82 7.32
CA ARG A 604 -7.28 -18.46 8.09
C ARG A 604 -6.24 -19.15 7.19
N VAL A 605 -6.67 -19.80 6.11
CA VAL A 605 -5.77 -20.42 5.12
C VAL A 605 -4.95 -19.34 4.41
N LEU A 606 -5.60 -18.31 3.88
CA LEU A 606 -4.97 -17.18 3.20
C LEU A 606 -4.08 -16.30 4.10
N GLY A 607 -4.29 -16.33 5.42
CA GLY A 607 -3.57 -15.46 6.38
C GLY A 607 -4.16 -14.05 6.48
N VAL A 608 -5.43 -13.86 6.14
CA VAL A 608 -6.12 -12.57 6.25
C VAL A 608 -6.16 -12.13 7.71
N ASP A 609 -5.82 -10.87 7.99
CA ASP A 609 -5.77 -10.38 9.36
C ASP A 609 -7.17 -10.38 10.02
N PRO A 610 -7.33 -10.94 11.24
CA PRO A 610 -8.63 -10.98 11.93
C PRO A 610 -9.24 -9.61 12.27
N SER A 611 -8.49 -8.52 12.16
CA SER A 611 -8.99 -7.14 12.34
C SER A 611 -9.63 -6.53 11.09
N ILE A 612 -9.36 -7.10 9.90
CA ILE A 612 -9.94 -6.64 8.64
C ILE A 612 -11.40 -7.14 8.56
N GLY A 613 -12.30 -6.30 8.05
CA GLY A 613 -13.71 -6.64 7.86
C GLY A 613 -13.99 -7.64 6.74
N ASN A 614 -15.24 -7.74 6.33
CA ASN A 614 -15.67 -8.57 5.20
C ASN A 614 -15.00 -8.14 3.88
N PHE A 615 -14.82 -9.10 2.97
CA PHE A 615 -14.31 -8.87 1.62
C PHE A 615 -15.33 -8.14 0.76
N THR A 616 -14.88 -7.17 -0.03
CA THR A 616 -15.69 -6.50 -1.05
C THR A 616 -15.04 -6.65 -2.43
N GLY A 617 -15.81 -7.10 -3.42
CA GLY A 617 -15.29 -7.34 -4.77
C GLY A 617 -14.81 -6.08 -5.49
N CYS A 618 -15.39 -4.92 -5.16
CA CYS A 618 -14.89 -3.60 -5.53
C CYS A 618 -15.16 -2.59 -4.40
N SER A 619 -14.29 -1.59 -4.24
CA SER A 619 -14.42 -0.52 -3.25
C SER A 619 -15.05 0.73 -3.87
N GLU A 620 -16.28 1.05 -3.46
CA GLU A 620 -17.00 2.26 -3.89
C GLU A 620 -16.23 3.54 -3.53
N GLN A 621 -15.59 3.60 -2.35
CA GLN A 621 -14.79 4.75 -1.93
C GLN A 621 -13.57 5.00 -2.84
N VAL A 622 -12.88 3.93 -3.26
CA VAL A 622 -11.75 4.04 -4.20
C VAL A 622 -12.25 4.44 -5.58
N SER A 623 -13.33 3.79 -6.04
CA SER A 623 -14.01 4.12 -7.30
C SER A 623 -14.32 5.62 -7.37
N ASP A 624 -15.02 6.14 -6.36
CA ASP A 624 -15.40 7.55 -6.27
C ASP A 624 -14.19 8.48 -6.24
N GLY A 625 -13.08 8.10 -5.58
CA GLY A 625 -11.83 8.88 -5.63
C GLY A 625 -11.32 9.08 -7.06
N PHE A 626 -11.11 7.97 -7.78
CA PHE A 626 -10.64 7.99 -9.17
C PHE A 626 -11.60 8.70 -10.13
N TYR A 627 -12.92 8.51 -9.97
CA TYR A 627 -13.91 9.23 -10.77
C TYR A 627 -13.95 10.73 -10.46
N ASN A 628 -13.84 11.13 -9.19
CA ASN A 628 -13.81 12.55 -8.81
C ASN A 628 -12.60 13.27 -9.39
N GLN A 629 -11.42 12.63 -9.44
CA GLN A 629 -10.21 13.21 -10.05
C GLN A 629 -10.21 13.15 -11.59
N LEU A 630 -11.21 12.52 -12.23
CA LEU A 630 -11.28 12.27 -13.68
C LEU A 630 -10.11 11.42 -14.23
N ASP A 631 -9.53 10.55 -13.40
CA ASP A 631 -8.29 9.81 -13.71
C ASP A 631 -8.38 8.97 -15.00
N LEU A 632 -9.58 8.50 -15.36
CA LEU A 632 -9.88 7.76 -16.58
C LEU A 632 -9.74 8.58 -17.88
N PHE A 633 -9.73 9.91 -17.80
CA PHE A 633 -9.59 10.81 -18.95
C PHE A 633 -8.16 11.39 -19.06
N HIS A 634 -7.22 10.95 -18.22
CA HIS A 634 -5.80 11.27 -18.36
C HIS A 634 -5.20 10.58 -19.60
N PRO A 635 -4.17 11.17 -20.25
CA PRO A 635 -3.65 10.75 -21.56
C PRO A 635 -2.81 9.45 -21.49
N THR A 636 -3.50 8.33 -21.30
CA THR A 636 -2.88 7.00 -21.10
C THR A 636 -2.14 6.52 -22.36
N GLN A 637 -2.62 6.89 -23.55
CA GLN A 637 -1.99 6.55 -24.82
C GLN A 637 -0.54 7.09 -24.94
N ASP A 638 -0.22 8.20 -24.27
CA ASP A 638 1.13 8.78 -24.29
C ASP A 638 2.12 7.92 -23.49
N TYR A 639 1.65 7.24 -22.43
CA TYR A 639 2.44 6.23 -21.73
C TYR A 639 2.67 5.00 -22.60
N ILE A 640 1.67 4.52 -23.36
CA ILE A 640 1.85 3.42 -24.33
C ILE A 640 2.95 3.77 -25.36
N ILE A 641 2.92 4.99 -25.91
CA ILE A 641 4.00 5.49 -26.79
C ILE A 641 5.34 5.43 -26.05
N GLY A 642 5.40 5.97 -24.83
CA GLY A 642 6.60 5.96 -23.99
C GLY A 642 7.19 4.57 -23.69
N LEU A 643 6.35 3.52 -23.62
CA LEU A 643 6.78 2.13 -23.48
C LEU A 643 7.34 1.55 -24.78
N LEU A 644 6.66 1.79 -25.90
CA LEU A 644 7.07 1.30 -27.23
C LEU A 644 8.41 1.89 -27.66
N GLU A 645 8.62 3.19 -27.46
CA GLU A 645 9.92 3.86 -27.72
C GLU A 645 11.06 3.36 -26.79
N ARG A 646 10.73 2.69 -25.68
CA ARG A 646 11.67 2.03 -24.77
C ARG A 646 11.81 0.52 -25.04
N GLY A 647 11.16 -0.01 -26.09
CA GLY A 647 11.25 -1.41 -26.50
C GLY A 647 10.40 -2.41 -25.69
N VAL A 648 9.51 -1.93 -24.81
CA VAL A 648 8.55 -2.80 -24.11
C VAL A 648 7.42 -3.17 -25.06
N ARG A 649 7.18 -4.47 -25.26
CA ARG A 649 6.13 -4.96 -26.16
C ARG A 649 4.75 -4.65 -25.59
N VAL A 650 3.78 -4.35 -26.46
CA VAL A 650 2.39 -4.05 -26.08
C VAL A 650 1.45 -5.03 -26.78
N LEU A 651 0.71 -5.83 -26.02
CA LEU A 651 -0.44 -6.59 -26.50
C LEU A 651 -1.72 -5.94 -25.99
N VAL A 652 -2.57 -5.49 -26.91
CA VAL A 652 -3.97 -5.16 -26.63
C VAL A 652 -4.82 -6.30 -27.19
N TYR A 653 -5.65 -6.92 -26.36
CA TYR A 653 -6.60 -7.93 -26.82
C TYR A 653 -8.03 -7.55 -26.42
N ALA A 654 -9.03 -7.93 -27.21
CA ALA A 654 -10.42 -7.60 -26.89
C ALA A 654 -11.40 -8.69 -27.35
N GLY A 655 -12.25 -9.14 -26.44
CA GLY A 655 -13.39 -9.99 -26.78
C GLY A 655 -14.42 -9.26 -27.64
N THR A 656 -14.90 -9.91 -28.71
CA THR A 656 -15.75 -9.23 -29.72
C THR A 656 -17.12 -8.81 -29.18
N TYR A 657 -17.64 -9.46 -28.14
CA TYR A 657 -18.96 -9.19 -27.56
C TYR A 657 -18.93 -8.28 -26.33
N ASP A 658 -17.77 -7.79 -25.89
CA ASP A 658 -17.75 -6.71 -24.91
C ASP A 658 -18.34 -5.43 -25.49
N TYR A 659 -19.15 -4.73 -24.69
CA TYR A 659 -19.61 -3.38 -25.00
C TYR A 659 -18.79 -2.32 -24.26
N VAL A 660 -18.46 -2.53 -22.98
CA VAL A 660 -17.83 -1.52 -22.11
C VAL A 660 -16.46 -1.12 -22.61
N CYS A 661 -15.62 -2.07 -23.01
CA CYS A 661 -14.30 -1.82 -23.58
C CYS A 661 -14.15 -2.47 -24.96
N ASN A 662 -15.23 -2.37 -25.74
CA ASN A 662 -15.39 -3.04 -27.02
C ASN A 662 -14.16 -2.95 -27.95
N TRP A 663 -13.94 -4.05 -28.68
CA TRP A 663 -12.77 -4.24 -29.54
C TRP A 663 -12.57 -3.14 -30.60
N LEU A 664 -13.66 -2.54 -31.10
CA LEU A 664 -13.58 -1.52 -32.14
C LEU A 664 -12.98 -0.21 -31.61
N GLY A 665 -13.39 0.23 -30.42
CA GLY A 665 -12.79 1.41 -29.78
C GLY A 665 -11.32 1.16 -29.42
N ASN A 666 -11.02 -0.04 -28.91
CA ASN A 666 -9.63 -0.45 -28.65
C ASN A 666 -8.76 -0.51 -29.91
N TYR A 667 -9.28 -1.00 -31.04
CA TYR A 667 -8.57 -0.97 -32.31
C TYR A 667 -8.31 0.46 -32.81
N ASN A 668 -9.31 1.35 -32.71
CA ASN A 668 -9.21 2.72 -33.21
C ASN A 668 -8.03 3.47 -32.56
N TRP A 669 -7.96 3.56 -31.22
CA TRP A 669 -6.88 4.31 -30.56
C TRP A 669 -5.49 3.72 -30.86
N VAL A 670 -5.38 2.39 -30.92
CA VAL A 670 -4.15 1.68 -31.31
C VAL A 670 -3.66 2.08 -32.71
N THR A 671 -4.56 2.33 -33.67
CA THR A 671 -4.19 2.80 -35.01
C THR A 671 -3.85 4.30 -35.10
N GLU A 672 -4.37 5.11 -34.18
CA GLU A 672 -4.16 6.56 -34.13
C GLU A 672 -2.84 6.97 -33.45
N LEU A 673 -2.23 6.09 -32.62
CA LEU A 673 -0.95 6.33 -31.95
C LEU A 673 0.14 6.92 -32.86
N ASP A 674 0.82 7.97 -32.37
CA ASP A 674 1.98 8.58 -33.04
C ASP A 674 3.29 8.16 -32.35
N TRP A 675 3.95 7.15 -32.93
CA TRP A 675 5.20 6.56 -32.44
C TRP A 675 6.05 6.04 -33.61
N THR A 676 7.33 5.75 -33.39
CA THR A 676 8.30 5.37 -34.44
C THR A 676 7.90 4.13 -35.23
N GLY A 677 7.27 3.14 -34.58
CA GLY A 677 6.77 1.92 -35.21
C GLY A 677 5.40 2.03 -35.89
N LYS A 678 4.72 3.18 -35.82
CA LYS A 678 3.31 3.34 -36.28
C LYS A 678 3.09 2.92 -37.73
N GLU A 679 4.04 3.19 -38.62
CA GLU A 679 3.93 2.85 -40.04
C GLU A 679 4.14 1.35 -40.29
N GLN A 680 4.93 0.65 -39.45
CA GLN A 680 5.02 -0.82 -39.48
C GLN A 680 3.71 -1.45 -39.03
N PHE A 681 3.10 -0.92 -37.97
CA PHE A 681 1.79 -1.38 -37.49
C PHE A 681 0.66 -1.04 -38.48
N ARG A 682 0.71 0.10 -39.17
CA ARG A 682 -0.30 0.46 -40.18
C ARG A 682 -0.21 -0.44 -41.42
N ALA A 683 1.01 -0.72 -41.90
CA ALA A 683 1.28 -1.48 -43.11
C ALA A 683 1.10 -3.01 -42.99
N SER A 684 0.93 -3.58 -41.80
CA SER A 684 0.55 -4.99 -41.66
C SER A 684 -0.96 -5.18 -41.88
N ASP A 685 -1.36 -6.29 -42.48
CA ASP A 685 -2.77 -6.64 -42.62
C ASP A 685 -3.33 -7.27 -41.34
N PHE A 686 -4.66 -7.28 -41.21
CA PHE A 686 -5.32 -8.24 -40.32
C PHE A 686 -5.15 -9.65 -40.87
N ARG A 687 -4.83 -10.58 -39.98
CA ARG A 687 -4.71 -12.01 -40.28
C ARG A 687 -5.47 -12.82 -39.24
N ASP A 688 -6.05 -13.93 -39.67
CA ASP A 688 -6.75 -14.85 -38.80
C ASP A 688 -5.77 -15.62 -37.90
N TRP A 689 -6.12 -15.78 -36.62
CA TRP A 689 -5.35 -16.60 -35.68
C TRP A 689 -6.16 -17.80 -35.18
N PHE A 690 -5.46 -18.90 -34.92
CA PHE A 690 -6.06 -20.24 -34.80
C PHE A 690 -5.62 -20.99 -33.54
N VAL A 691 -6.56 -21.74 -32.96
CA VAL A 691 -6.33 -22.70 -31.86
C VAL A 691 -6.88 -24.06 -32.31
N ASP A 692 -6.02 -25.08 -32.31
CA ASP A 692 -6.31 -26.45 -32.78
C ASP A 692 -6.96 -26.52 -34.17
N GLY A 693 -6.65 -25.55 -35.05
CA GLY A 693 -7.21 -25.43 -36.40
C GLY A 693 -8.58 -24.73 -36.48
N GLY A 694 -9.19 -24.38 -35.34
CA GLY A 694 -10.36 -23.50 -35.28
C GLY A 694 -9.95 -22.02 -35.36
N LEU A 695 -10.69 -21.24 -36.14
CA LEU A 695 -10.60 -19.77 -36.14
C LEU A 695 -11.10 -19.25 -34.78
N VAL A 696 -10.32 -18.36 -34.16
CA VAL A 696 -10.66 -17.78 -32.84
C VAL A 696 -10.60 -16.25 -32.79
N GLY A 697 -10.25 -15.61 -33.90
CA GLY A 697 -10.28 -14.16 -34.10
C GLY A 697 -9.25 -13.70 -35.12
N SER A 698 -9.03 -12.39 -35.20
CA SER A 698 -8.03 -11.78 -36.07
C SER A 698 -7.02 -10.95 -35.27
N VAL A 699 -5.77 -10.96 -35.72
CA VAL A 699 -4.64 -10.25 -35.10
C VAL A 699 -3.96 -9.33 -36.11
N LYS A 700 -3.39 -8.23 -35.63
CA LYS A 700 -2.57 -7.28 -36.39
C LYS A 700 -1.39 -6.82 -35.53
N SER A 701 -0.19 -6.82 -36.09
CA SER A 701 1.07 -6.64 -35.35
C SER A 701 2.08 -5.79 -36.12
N GLY A 702 2.92 -5.02 -35.42
CA GLY A 702 4.01 -4.26 -36.03
C GLY A 702 4.80 -3.43 -35.01
N GLY A 703 6.12 -3.30 -35.18
CA GLY A 703 7.00 -2.49 -34.33
C GLY A 703 7.09 -2.86 -32.84
N GLY A 704 6.49 -3.98 -32.40
CA GLY A 704 6.38 -4.35 -30.98
C GLY A 704 4.98 -4.15 -30.36
N LEU A 705 4.06 -3.54 -31.12
CA LEU A 705 2.64 -3.42 -30.81
C LEU A 705 1.85 -4.54 -31.49
N THR A 706 0.85 -5.10 -30.80
CA THR A 706 -0.08 -6.11 -31.33
C THR A 706 -1.49 -5.85 -30.82
N PHE A 707 -2.47 -5.95 -31.72
CA PHE A 707 -3.90 -5.93 -31.43
C PHE A 707 -4.53 -7.27 -31.86
N ALA A 708 -5.30 -7.90 -30.98
CA ALA A 708 -6.01 -9.16 -31.27
C ALA A 708 -7.48 -9.12 -30.85
N THR A 709 -8.38 -9.66 -31.69
CA THR A 709 -9.75 -9.99 -31.26
C THR A 709 -9.81 -11.42 -30.73
N VAL A 710 -10.75 -11.67 -29.81
CA VAL A 710 -11.15 -13.02 -29.41
C VAL A 710 -12.63 -13.20 -29.67
N ASP A 711 -12.96 -14.06 -30.64
CA ASP A 711 -14.29 -14.15 -31.22
C ASP A 711 -15.29 -14.83 -30.28
N ALA A 712 -16.42 -14.16 -30.09
CA ALA A 712 -17.48 -14.51 -29.15
C ALA A 712 -17.03 -14.57 -27.67
N ALA A 713 -15.97 -13.86 -27.30
CA ALA A 713 -15.67 -13.53 -25.91
C ALA A 713 -16.31 -12.19 -25.49
N GLY A 714 -16.72 -12.06 -24.24
CA GLY A 714 -17.09 -10.78 -23.63
C GLY A 714 -15.88 -9.99 -23.10
N HIS A 715 -16.10 -9.20 -22.04
CA HIS A 715 -15.11 -8.37 -21.36
C HIS A 715 -14.00 -9.22 -20.73
N MET A 716 -14.40 -10.25 -19.98
CA MET A 716 -13.51 -11.19 -19.30
C MET A 716 -13.16 -12.35 -20.25
N VAL A 717 -12.29 -12.07 -21.21
CA VAL A 717 -11.85 -13.04 -22.23
C VAL A 717 -11.45 -14.42 -21.66
N PRO A 718 -10.71 -14.54 -20.53
CA PRO A 718 -10.38 -15.86 -19.98
C PRO A 718 -11.54 -16.56 -19.27
N TYR A 719 -12.60 -15.84 -18.87
CA TYR A 719 -13.84 -16.47 -18.36
C TYR A 719 -14.60 -17.14 -19.51
N ASP A 720 -14.85 -16.41 -20.60
CA ASP A 720 -15.64 -16.88 -21.74
C ASP A 720 -14.86 -17.83 -22.67
N LYS A 721 -13.56 -17.56 -22.88
CA LYS A 721 -12.67 -18.26 -23.83
C LYS A 721 -11.35 -18.67 -23.14
N PRO A 722 -11.40 -19.52 -22.10
CA PRO A 722 -10.25 -19.85 -21.26
C PRO A 722 -9.10 -20.50 -22.05
N LYS A 723 -9.41 -21.40 -22.98
CA LYS A 723 -8.41 -22.13 -23.77
C LYS A 723 -7.70 -21.22 -24.76
N GLU A 724 -8.46 -20.40 -25.48
CA GLU A 724 -7.97 -19.43 -26.44
C GLU A 724 -7.12 -18.35 -25.74
N SER A 725 -7.57 -17.88 -24.57
CA SER A 725 -6.82 -16.99 -23.69
C SER A 725 -5.48 -17.59 -23.25
N LEU A 726 -5.44 -18.85 -22.83
CA LEU A 726 -4.19 -19.51 -22.44
C LEU A 726 -3.22 -19.65 -23.63
N VAL A 727 -3.71 -20.03 -24.81
CA VAL A 727 -2.85 -20.16 -26.00
C VAL A 727 -2.31 -18.79 -26.44
N MET A 728 -3.12 -17.73 -26.35
CA MET A 728 -2.69 -16.36 -26.63
C MET A 728 -1.57 -15.89 -25.69
N VAL A 729 -1.73 -16.08 -24.36
CA VAL A 729 -0.69 -15.65 -23.41
C VAL A 729 0.58 -16.50 -23.54
N ASN A 730 0.48 -17.83 -23.67
CA ASN A 730 1.66 -18.70 -23.80
C ASN A 730 2.46 -18.39 -25.08
N ARG A 731 1.79 -18.09 -26.21
CA ARG A 731 2.46 -17.60 -27.44
C ARG A 731 3.16 -16.26 -27.16
N TRP A 732 2.44 -15.28 -26.61
CA TRP A 732 2.96 -13.93 -26.35
C TRP A 732 4.17 -13.91 -25.41
N LEU A 733 4.14 -14.68 -24.33
CA LEU A 733 5.24 -14.85 -23.37
C LEU A 733 6.46 -15.47 -24.03
N SER A 734 6.26 -16.54 -24.80
CA SER A 734 7.31 -17.23 -25.56
C SER A 734 7.93 -16.40 -26.70
N GLY A 735 7.41 -15.19 -26.97
CA GLY A 735 7.80 -14.39 -28.13
C GLY A 735 7.39 -15.01 -29.46
N LEU A 736 6.47 -15.99 -29.44
CA LEU A 736 5.88 -16.58 -30.62
C LEU A 736 4.79 -15.67 -31.19
N ASP A 737 4.58 -15.79 -32.49
CA ASP A 737 3.53 -15.08 -33.19
C ASP A 737 2.14 -15.66 -32.84
N LEU A 738 1.12 -14.79 -32.81
CA LEU A 738 -0.28 -15.19 -32.53
C LEU A 738 -0.93 -15.86 -33.74
#